data_AF-A0A0Q4PDU4-F1
#
_entry.id   AF-A0A0Q4PDU4-F1
#
_cell.length_a   1.000
_cell.length_b   1.000
_cell.length_c   1.000
_cell.angle_alpha   90.00
_cell.angle_beta   90.00
_cell.angle_gamma   90.00
#
_symmetry.space_group_name_H-M   'P 1'
#
loop_
_entity.id
_entity.type
_entity.pdbx_description
1 polymer ?
#
loop_
_entity_poly.entity_id
_entity_poly.type
_entity_poly.pdbx_seq_one_letter_code
_entity_poly.pdbx_strand_id
1 'polypeptide(L)'
;MMMRALLSSAAVIATLSPAWAQPVPFDMTPENDLVVQPAPQAVPGTPTVTPAPVAAPAAFERPILPFDSLRLTGEEDKHGIVVYLTEAQAAAPATLDFSFINALVVAPEISSLRVRINNTEISNTAIASSSAATPVSLPVPAGILRAGPNMIEFRASQRHRTDCTVDSTYQLWTEIKSTDAKLVLAGAGLAPIQQLTDLAAVGVDAQGDTALRLITANGLADAQAQSAAMRIAQQIGLSIRVPKLDISFADAPSEAAAPGVLDVAIMPAAELPAELEAARAQASAGPIAAMVPVATGAYTLVISGPNWESIARAGDALLTAAPASEDRPRLDLPYPLPMMEEGATASMASLGVDRLEFNGRRFTTTMQFELPSDFYAYRYGELELVLEAAYSRDVLPGSEIDIYTNGQIASATPMLRTEGGLLKDTRIRIPMTNLRPGRNEATFAVNLQTRSDVACGAGWTGSAPTRFVLSNNSYFHMPDYARATTVPDLQVLTGSSWPYVDETNVPAAIGQGRDTVLSALMFATRLATASNRMINFTVIPEADLSPEQDAVLIMPTGAVSQTNIGRTGVAAAGQPGAQGGDDSLLDQFAGGETSSPLTNVESWLREHLGVDTADLRLIPPPDTPYVPGAEAVVVSQTHQPEGGVWTFLTSTSPATLRAGTERLIDTVMWREIAGRVSALAPGDNEVTSVPAEMVSIVVPEPFSPTNLRRIAANWFSGNILYFTFAIVLGAVLLMLMTSRMLTKIGRPS
;
A
#
# COMPACT_ATOMS: atom_id res chain seq x y z
N MET A 1 -58.45 33.24 -11.55
CA MET A 1 -58.17 34.68 -11.62
C MET A 1 -57.02 34.86 -12.60
N MET A 2 -57.28 35.16 -13.88
CA MET A 2 -57.42 36.53 -14.44
C MET A 2 -56.17 37.38 -14.17
N MET A 3 -55.58 38.15 -15.08
CA MET A 3 -55.74 38.34 -16.52
C MET A 3 -54.62 39.33 -16.91
N ARG A 4 -53.91 39.07 -18.01
CA ARG A 4 -53.47 40.02 -19.04
C ARG A 4 -53.44 41.54 -18.75
N ALA A 5 -52.26 42.10 -19.01
CA ALA A 5 -51.96 42.96 -20.17
C ALA A 5 -52.13 44.49 -20.11
N LEU A 6 -51.33 45.10 -21.00
CA LEU A 6 -51.51 46.40 -21.67
C LEU A 6 -51.16 47.62 -20.80
N LEU A 7 -50.56 48.70 -21.29
CA LEU A 7 -50.70 49.39 -22.57
C LEU A 7 -49.61 50.50 -22.58
N SER A 8 -48.99 50.76 -23.75
CA SER A 8 -48.77 52.12 -24.35
C SER A 8 -48.22 53.27 -23.48
N SER A 9 -47.35 54.19 -23.91
CA SER A 9 -47.17 54.81 -25.21
C SER A 9 -46.16 55.96 -25.05
N ALA A 10 -45.36 56.21 -26.10
CA ALA A 10 -45.11 57.52 -26.75
C ALA A 10 -44.57 58.71 -25.89
N ALA A 11 -43.77 59.67 -26.38
CA ALA A 11 -43.59 60.16 -27.74
C ALA A 11 -42.56 61.32 -27.76
N VAL A 12 -41.89 61.51 -28.90
CA VAL A 12 -41.72 62.81 -29.62
C VAL A 12 -40.57 63.71 -29.09
N ILE A 13 -39.59 64.14 -29.89
CA ILE A 13 -39.54 65.27 -30.87
C ILE A 13 -38.08 65.27 -31.42
N ALA A 14 -37.66 65.67 -32.63
CA ALA A 14 -38.23 65.94 -33.94
C ALA A 14 -37.07 66.43 -34.84
N THR A 15 -37.08 66.04 -36.13
CA THR A 15 -36.72 66.83 -37.34
C THR A 15 -35.26 67.34 -37.50
N LEU A 16 -34.56 67.20 -38.64
CA LEU A 16 -34.93 67.57 -40.02
C LEU A 16 -34.09 66.78 -41.07
N SER A 17 -34.76 66.32 -42.14
CA SER A 17 -34.21 65.86 -43.45
C SER A 17 -33.92 67.09 -44.37
N PRO A 18 -33.47 67.00 -45.66
CA PRO A 18 -33.63 65.97 -46.71
C PRO A 18 -32.28 65.56 -47.38
N ALA A 19 -32.07 64.35 -47.92
CA ALA A 19 -32.76 63.54 -48.93
C ALA A 19 -32.47 63.94 -50.39
N TRP A 20 -32.20 62.88 -51.19
CA TRP A 20 -32.47 62.65 -52.64
C TRP A 20 -31.20 62.08 -53.31
N ALA A 21 -31.23 61.01 -54.11
CA ALA A 21 -32.27 60.34 -54.88
C ALA A 21 -31.61 59.06 -55.46
N GLN A 22 -32.24 57.98 -55.91
CA GLN A 22 -33.64 57.57 -56.02
C GLN A 22 -33.69 56.02 -56.08
N PRO A 23 -34.87 55.40 -55.84
CA PRO A 23 -35.09 53.97 -55.66
C PRO A 23 -35.95 53.35 -56.78
N VAL A 24 -36.48 52.15 -56.52
CA VAL A 24 -37.62 51.42 -57.13
C VAL A 24 -37.37 50.50 -58.34
N PRO A 25 -38.24 49.49 -58.61
CA PRO A 25 -39.33 48.90 -57.81
C PRO A 25 -39.27 47.35 -57.68
N PHE A 26 -40.00 46.81 -56.70
CA PHE A 26 -40.54 45.46 -56.79
C PHE A 26 -41.66 45.44 -57.83
N ASP A 27 -41.59 44.51 -58.79
CA ASP A 27 -42.69 44.18 -59.69
C ASP A 27 -42.82 42.65 -59.80
N MET A 28 -44.06 42.18 -59.71
CA MET A 28 -44.43 40.76 -59.71
C MET A 28 -44.56 40.28 -61.16
N THR A 29 -43.65 39.39 -61.56
CA THR A 29 -43.79 38.34 -62.59
C THR A 29 -44.54 38.66 -63.89
N PRO A 30 -43.93 38.26 -65.02
CA PRO A 30 -44.64 37.33 -65.88
C PRO A 30 -43.82 36.10 -66.25
N GLU A 31 -44.56 35.00 -66.36
CA GLU A 31 -44.24 33.79 -67.12
C GLU A 31 -43.87 34.14 -68.57
N ASN A 32 -42.68 33.68 -68.98
CA ASN A 32 -42.26 33.24 -70.32
C ASN A 32 -40.73 33.14 -70.21
N ASP A 33 -40.06 31.99 -70.30
CA ASP A 33 -40.29 30.95 -71.28
C ASP A 33 -39.80 29.60 -70.76
N LEU A 34 -40.69 28.60 -70.89
CA LEU A 34 -40.35 27.18 -70.87
C LEU A 34 -39.44 26.85 -72.06
N VAL A 35 -38.13 27.01 -71.90
CA VAL A 35 -37.11 26.33 -72.71
C VAL A 35 -35.92 25.97 -71.82
N VAL A 36 -35.74 24.68 -71.56
CA VAL A 36 -34.53 24.13 -70.93
C VAL A 36 -33.39 24.20 -71.94
N GLN A 37 -32.33 24.97 -71.64
CA GLN A 37 -31.05 24.91 -72.35
C GLN A 37 -29.97 24.28 -71.44
N PRO A 38 -29.07 23.42 -71.98
CA PRO A 38 -28.18 22.60 -71.18
C PRO A 38 -27.02 23.40 -70.56
N ALA A 39 -26.56 22.94 -69.40
CA ALA A 39 -25.47 23.53 -68.63
C ALA A 39 -24.12 23.56 -69.39
N PRO A 40 -23.28 24.58 -69.18
CA PRO A 40 -21.91 24.58 -69.66
C PRO A 40 -21.11 23.43 -69.03
N GLN A 41 -20.45 22.64 -69.88
CA GLN A 41 -19.54 21.58 -69.44
C GLN A 41 -18.33 22.20 -68.73
N ALA A 42 -18.18 21.85 -67.45
CA ALA A 42 -16.96 22.10 -66.70
C ALA A 42 -15.85 21.17 -67.23
N VAL A 43 -14.69 21.75 -67.51
CA VAL A 43 -13.44 21.03 -67.76
C VAL A 43 -13.14 20.15 -66.54
N PRO A 44 -12.70 18.88 -66.70
CA PRO A 44 -12.31 18.04 -65.55
C PRO A 44 -11.11 18.67 -64.85
N GLY A 45 -11.38 19.40 -63.76
CA GLY A 45 -10.37 19.73 -62.77
C GLY A 45 -9.89 18.43 -62.13
N THR A 46 -8.58 18.21 -62.14
CA THR A 46 -7.91 17.12 -61.44
C THR A 46 -8.49 17.03 -60.02
N PRO A 47 -8.97 15.86 -59.56
CA PRO A 47 -9.54 15.75 -58.23
C PRO A 47 -8.50 16.22 -57.22
N THR A 48 -8.82 17.29 -56.50
CA THR A 48 -8.06 17.73 -55.35
C THR A 48 -8.25 16.62 -54.33
N VAL A 49 -7.23 15.77 -54.20
CA VAL A 49 -7.17 14.77 -53.15
C VAL A 49 -7.12 15.54 -51.85
N THR A 50 -8.26 15.66 -51.16
CA THR A 50 -8.28 15.98 -49.74
C THR A 50 -7.30 15.01 -49.09
N PRO A 51 -6.20 15.48 -48.45
CA PRO A 51 -5.33 14.57 -47.73
C PRO A 51 -6.22 13.84 -46.73
N ALA A 52 -6.25 12.51 -46.83
CA ALA A 52 -6.85 11.70 -45.79
C ALA A 52 -6.28 12.19 -44.45
N PRO A 53 -7.09 12.29 -43.38
CA PRO A 53 -6.54 12.55 -42.04
C PRO A 53 -5.37 11.61 -41.87
N VAL A 54 -4.16 12.17 -41.68
CA VAL A 54 -2.99 11.36 -41.35
C VAL A 54 -3.44 10.55 -40.15
N ALA A 55 -3.57 9.22 -40.32
CA ALA A 55 -3.96 8.34 -39.24
C ALA A 55 -3.06 8.70 -38.06
N ALA A 56 -3.67 9.07 -36.92
CA ALA A 56 -2.90 9.35 -35.72
C ALA A 56 -1.94 8.18 -35.53
N PRO A 57 -0.63 8.43 -35.34
CA PRO A 57 0.31 7.34 -35.13
C PRO A 57 -0.26 6.46 -34.02
N ALA A 58 -0.21 5.14 -34.22
CA ALA A 58 -0.69 4.19 -33.21
C ALA A 58 -0.11 4.61 -31.85
N ALA A 59 -1.00 4.93 -30.91
CA ALA A 59 -0.63 5.40 -29.59
C ALA A 59 -0.85 4.24 -28.63
N PHE A 60 0.19 3.92 -27.88
CA PHE A 60 0.12 2.95 -26.81
C PHE A 60 -0.03 3.70 -25.49
N GLU A 61 -1.11 3.43 -24.76
CA GLU A 61 -1.39 4.08 -23.49
C GLU A 61 -0.99 3.17 -22.33
N ARG A 62 -0.27 3.75 -21.36
CA ARG A 62 0.18 3.07 -20.15
C ARG A 62 -0.36 3.81 -18.92
N PRO A 63 -1.37 3.28 -18.21
CA PRO A 63 -1.73 3.77 -16.89
C PRO A 63 -0.54 3.67 -15.93
N ILE A 64 -0.39 4.66 -15.03
CA ILE A 64 0.81 4.78 -14.19
C ILE A 64 0.55 4.75 -12.68
N LEU A 65 -0.69 4.93 -12.24
CA LEU A 65 -1.02 5.02 -10.80
C LEU A 65 -1.55 3.67 -10.30
N PRO A 66 -0.91 3.02 -9.30
CA PRO A 66 -1.32 1.72 -8.79
C PRO A 66 -2.29 1.82 -7.60
N PHE A 67 -3.14 2.84 -7.60
CA PHE A 67 -4.14 3.17 -6.58
C PHE A 67 -5.18 4.13 -7.19
N ASP A 68 -6.36 4.28 -6.57
CA ASP A 68 -7.47 5.08 -7.13
C ASP A 68 -7.11 6.56 -7.40
N SER A 69 -6.31 7.17 -6.51
CA SER A 69 -5.89 8.56 -6.63
C SER A 69 -4.57 8.84 -5.90
N LEU A 70 -3.78 9.74 -6.47
CA LEU A 70 -2.60 10.32 -5.85
C LEU A 70 -3.00 11.63 -5.20
N ARG A 71 -2.91 11.73 -3.88
CA ARG A 71 -3.23 12.97 -3.14
C ARG A 71 -1.98 13.55 -2.49
N LEU A 72 -1.66 14.79 -2.84
CA LEU A 72 -0.57 15.59 -2.28
C LEU A 72 -1.15 16.59 -1.27
N THR A 73 -0.77 16.49 0.00
CA THR A 73 -1.41 17.22 1.11
C THR A 73 -0.46 18.16 1.83
N GLY A 74 -0.98 19.25 2.40
CA GLY A 74 -0.15 20.22 3.10
C GLY A 74 0.61 21.16 2.17
N GLU A 75 1.57 21.89 2.75
CA GLU A 75 2.33 22.92 2.05
C GLU A 75 3.46 22.37 1.17
N GLU A 76 4.05 21.24 1.53
CA GLU A 76 5.01 20.52 0.72
C GLU A 76 4.70 19.03 0.83
N ASP A 77 4.54 18.38 -0.31
CA ASP A 77 4.38 16.93 -0.38
C ASP A 77 5.01 16.39 -1.65
N LYS A 78 5.40 15.12 -1.61
CA LYS A 78 5.93 14.40 -2.77
C LYS A 78 5.43 12.98 -2.78
N HIS A 79 5.12 12.50 -3.97
CA HIS A 79 4.75 11.11 -4.19
C HIS A 79 5.39 10.61 -5.46
N GLY A 80 6.07 9.46 -5.37
CA GLY A 80 6.71 8.81 -6.50
C GLY A 80 5.96 7.55 -6.87
N ILE A 81 6.00 7.19 -8.14
CA ILE A 81 5.55 5.90 -8.67
C ILE A 81 6.60 5.36 -9.64
N VAL A 82 6.61 4.05 -9.85
CA VAL A 82 7.50 3.42 -10.83
C VAL A 82 6.68 2.92 -12.01
N VAL A 83 7.19 3.11 -13.22
CA VAL A 83 6.62 2.56 -14.46
C VAL A 83 7.69 1.72 -15.14
N TYR A 84 7.34 0.47 -15.46
CA TYR A 84 8.21 -0.42 -16.21
C TYR A 84 7.91 -0.33 -17.70
N LEU A 85 8.97 -0.16 -18.50
CA LEU A 85 8.90 -0.05 -19.96
C LEU A 85 9.78 -1.09 -20.63
N THR A 86 9.33 -1.66 -21.74
CA THR A 86 10.19 -2.45 -22.63
C THR A 86 11.21 -1.54 -23.33
N GLU A 87 12.24 -2.12 -23.94
CA GLU A 87 13.22 -1.34 -24.72
C GLU A 87 12.55 -0.53 -25.84
N ALA A 88 11.61 -1.14 -26.58
CA ALA A 88 10.86 -0.47 -27.63
C ALA A 88 9.98 0.68 -27.09
N GLN A 89 9.35 0.48 -25.93
CA GLN A 89 8.53 1.50 -25.27
C GLN A 89 9.38 2.67 -24.77
N ALA A 90 10.54 2.41 -24.16
CA ALA A 90 11.43 3.46 -23.66
C ALA A 90 12.05 4.31 -24.78
N ALA A 91 12.25 3.74 -25.97
CA ALA A 91 12.77 4.45 -27.14
C ALA A 91 11.71 5.28 -27.89
N ALA A 92 10.41 5.05 -27.62
CA ALA A 92 9.32 5.75 -28.30
C ALA A 92 9.14 7.19 -27.78
N PRO A 93 8.75 8.14 -28.64
CA PRO A 93 8.31 9.46 -28.19
C PRO A 93 7.15 9.32 -27.21
N ALA A 94 7.29 9.94 -26.03
CA ALA A 94 6.36 9.77 -24.93
C ALA A 94 5.77 11.11 -24.48
N THR A 95 4.51 11.08 -24.04
CA THR A 95 3.81 12.20 -23.42
C THR A 95 3.20 11.72 -22.11
N LEU A 96 3.42 12.44 -21.03
CA LEU A 96 2.79 12.17 -19.74
C LEU A 96 1.50 13.00 -19.65
N ASP A 97 0.37 12.30 -19.67
CA ASP A 97 -0.96 12.88 -19.56
C ASP A 97 -1.53 12.59 -18.17
N PHE A 98 -2.09 13.61 -17.53
CA PHE A 98 -2.83 13.46 -16.27
C PHE A 98 -3.80 14.62 -16.09
N SER A 99 -4.76 14.48 -15.20
CA SER A 99 -5.59 15.60 -14.75
C SER A 99 -5.38 15.82 -13.26
N PHE A 100 -5.49 17.06 -12.81
CA PHE A 100 -5.46 17.34 -11.37
C PHE A 100 -6.52 18.36 -10.96
N ILE A 101 -7.00 18.21 -9.73
CA ILE A 101 -7.89 19.14 -9.05
C ILE A 101 -7.27 19.50 -7.69
N ASN A 102 -7.48 20.71 -7.21
CA ASN A 102 -6.94 21.16 -5.93
C ASN A 102 -7.98 21.86 -5.05
N ALA A 103 -7.65 22.01 -3.77
CA ALA A 103 -8.48 22.74 -2.84
C ALA A 103 -8.67 24.20 -3.27
N LEU A 104 -9.88 24.72 -3.08
CA LEU A 104 -10.25 26.11 -3.42
C LEU A 104 -9.36 27.15 -2.71
N VAL A 105 -8.85 26.79 -1.54
CA VAL A 105 -8.04 27.67 -0.69
C VAL A 105 -6.57 27.75 -1.10
N VAL A 106 -6.12 26.94 -2.05
CA VAL A 106 -4.75 27.03 -2.60
C VAL A 106 -4.61 28.33 -3.39
N ALA A 107 -3.51 29.05 -3.17
CA ALA A 107 -3.14 30.28 -3.87
C ALA A 107 -2.38 29.97 -5.17
N PRO A 108 -2.99 30.07 -6.36
CA PRO A 108 -2.34 29.67 -7.62
C PRO A 108 -1.10 30.50 -7.96
N GLU A 109 -1.03 31.74 -7.46
CA GLU A 109 0.03 32.69 -7.79
C GLU A 109 1.39 32.31 -7.16
N ILE A 110 1.38 31.48 -6.11
CA ILE A 110 2.56 31.07 -5.34
C ILE A 110 2.60 29.57 -5.05
N SER A 111 1.73 28.77 -5.68
CA SER A 111 1.68 27.32 -5.54
C SER A 111 2.04 26.64 -6.85
N SER A 112 2.85 25.59 -6.79
CA SER A 112 3.38 24.90 -7.97
C SER A 112 3.37 23.38 -7.84
N LEU A 113 3.02 22.70 -8.93
CA LEU A 113 3.17 21.26 -9.12
C LEU A 113 4.37 21.01 -10.04
N ARG A 114 5.40 20.37 -9.47
CA ARG A 114 6.60 19.93 -10.20
C ARG A 114 6.50 18.45 -10.52
N VAL A 115 6.89 18.07 -11.72
CA VAL A 115 6.95 16.67 -12.17
C VAL A 115 8.37 16.33 -12.59
N ARG A 116 8.90 15.22 -12.06
CA ARG A 116 10.23 14.70 -12.39
C ARG A 116 10.12 13.28 -12.91
N ILE A 117 10.93 12.95 -13.91
CA ILE A 117 11.12 11.57 -14.38
C ILE A 117 12.60 11.23 -14.26
N ASN A 118 12.94 10.14 -13.57
CA ASN A 118 14.32 9.71 -13.33
C ASN A 118 15.22 10.86 -12.84
N ASN A 119 14.74 11.58 -11.82
CA ASN A 119 15.35 12.78 -11.22
C ASN A 119 15.48 14.01 -12.14
N THR A 120 14.98 13.98 -13.37
CA THR A 120 14.99 15.12 -14.29
C THR A 120 13.64 15.85 -14.23
N GLU A 121 13.65 17.14 -13.93
CA GLU A 121 12.43 17.96 -13.94
C GLU A 121 11.96 18.18 -15.38
N ILE A 122 10.71 17.80 -15.66
CA ILE A 122 10.09 17.95 -16.98
C ILE A 122 9.06 19.09 -17.00
N SER A 123 8.53 19.47 -15.84
CA SER A 123 7.49 20.49 -15.73
C SER A 123 7.44 21.12 -14.35
N ASN A 124 7.05 22.39 -14.33
CA ASN A 124 6.73 23.16 -13.14
C ASN A 124 5.55 24.08 -13.48
N THR A 125 4.36 23.73 -13.02
CA THR A 125 3.10 24.41 -13.37
C THR A 125 2.42 24.99 -12.15
N ALA A 126 1.69 26.09 -12.31
CA ALA A 126 0.90 26.67 -11.22
C ALA A 126 -0.27 25.75 -10.84
N ILE A 127 -0.54 25.60 -9.55
CA ILE A 127 -1.70 24.83 -9.06
C ILE A 127 -2.94 25.73 -9.12
N ALA A 128 -3.72 25.61 -10.21
CA ALA A 128 -4.78 26.54 -10.56
C ALA A 128 -6.10 25.86 -11.01
N SER A 129 -6.41 24.68 -10.46
CA SER A 129 -7.49 23.78 -10.90
C SER A 129 -8.54 23.55 -9.79
N SER A 130 -9.13 24.63 -9.25
CA SER A 130 -10.07 24.52 -8.11
C SER A 130 -11.54 24.32 -8.51
N SER A 131 -11.93 24.66 -9.74
CA SER A 131 -13.33 24.55 -10.20
C SER A 131 -13.65 23.23 -10.92
N ALA A 132 -12.67 22.66 -11.61
CA ALA A 132 -12.76 21.41 -12.34
C ALA A 132 -11.35 20.84 -12.53
N ALA A 133 -11.26 19.53 -12.78
CA ALA A 133 -9.99 18.89 -13.11
C ALA A 133 -9.42 19.48 -14.41
N THR A 134 -8.15 19.91 -14.36
CA THR A 134 -7.45 20.46 -15.54
C THR A 134 -6.57 19.38 -16.14
N PRO A 135 -6.73 19.02 -17.43
CA PRO A 135 -5.82 18.10 -18.10
C PRO A 135 -4.48 18.78 -18.36
N VAL A 136 -3.41 18.03 -18.13
CA VAL A 136 -2.02 18.40 -18.37
C VAL A 136 -1.42 17.35 -19.28
N SER A 137 -0.75 17.79 -20.33
CA SER A 137 -0.04 16.92 -21.28
C SER A 137 1.40 17.42 -21.39
N LEU A 138 2.34 16.62 -20.89
CA LEU A 138 3.75 16.98 -20.80
C LEU A 138 4.57 16.12 -21.77
N PRO A 139 5.19 16.72 -22.81
CA PRO A 139 6.08 15.96 -23.68
C PRO A 139 7.31 15.52 -22.87
N VAL A 140 7.62 14.23 -22.90
CA VAL A 140 8.79 13.68 -22.20
C VAL A 140 10.02 13.83 -23.11
N PRO A 141 11.07 14.52 -22.65
CA PRO A 141 12.31 14.64 -23.42
C PRO A 141 12.92 13.26 -23.75
N ALA A 142 13.43 13.14 -24.98
CA ALA A 142 14.09 11.91 -25.44
C ALA A 142 15.32 11.58 -24.57
N GLY A 143 15.51 10.29 -24.26
CA GLY A 143 16.65 9.79 -23.48
C GLY A 143 16.48 9.84 -21.95
N ILE A 144 15.35 10.37 -21.44
CA ILE A 144 15.04 10.30 -20.01
C ILE A 144 14.50 8.93 -19.62
N LEU A 145 13.62 8.35 -20.44
CA LEU A 145 13.06 7.01 -20.23
C LEU A 145 14.10 5.93 -20.52
N ARG A 146 14.06 4.86 -19.74
CA ARG A 146 14.97 3.70 -19.81
C ARG A 146 14.16 2.41 -19.90
N ALA A 147 14.73 1.38 -20.51
CA ALA A 147 14.17 0.04 -20.41
C ALA A 147 14.20 -0.42 -18.94
N GLY A 148 13.13 -1.05 -18.48
CA GLY A 148 12.92 -1.40 -17.08
C GLY A 148 12.26 -0.25 -16.28
N PRO A 149 12.61 -0.09 -14.99
CA PRO A 149 11.93 0.85 -14.09
C PRO A 149 12.26 2.31 -14.39
N ASN A 150 11.22 3.15 -14.38
CA ASN A 150 11.30 4.60 -14.49
C ASN A 150 10.51 5.23 -13.35
N MET A 151 11.15 6.10 -12.56
CA MET A 151 10.48 6.78 -11.45
C MET A 151 9.85 8.08 -11.95
N ILE A 152 8.54 8.24 -11.75
CA ILE A 152 7.81 9.48 -11.97
C ILE A 152 7.43 10.04 -10.60
N GLU A 153 7.83 11.28 -10.31
CA GLU A 153 7.62 11.92 -9.02
C GLU A 153 6.84 13.22 -9.19
N PHE A 154 5.74 13.33 -8.46
CA PHE A 154 4.91 14.52 -8.35
C PHE A 154 5.24 15.23 -7.04
N ARG A 155 5.60 16.52 -7.10
CA ARG A 155 5.87 17.35 -5.91
C ARG A 155 4.97 18.58 -5.91
N ALA A 156 4.17 18.73 -4.88
CA ALA A 156 3.35 19.92 -4.68
C ALA A 156 4.00 20.86 -3.67
N SER A 157 4.10 22.13 -4.03
CA SER A 157 4.37 23.24 -3.11
C SER A 157 3.13 24.12 -3.10
N GLN A 158 2.39 24.13 -1.99
CA GLN A 158 1.07 24.74 -1.88
C GLN A 158 1.09 25.80 -0.79
N ARG A 159 0.42 26.92 -1.00
CA ARG A 159 0.23 27.95 0.02
C ARG A 159 -1.25 28.31 0.11
N HIS A 160 -1.71 28.54 1.32
CA HIS A 160 -3.09 28.96 1.55
C HIS A 160 -3.28 30.43 1.14
N ARG A 161 -4.44 30.75 0.56
CA ARG A 161 -4.71 32.05 -0.08
C ARG A 161 -4.92 33.20 0.91
N THR A 162 -5.48 32.91 2.07
CA THR A 162 -5.94 33.93 3.02
C THR A 162 -5.56 33.68 4.47
N ASP A 163 -4.91 32.55 4.76
CA ASP A 163 -4.64 32.08 6.12
C ASP A 163 -3.17 31.65 6.15
N CYS A 164 -2.51 31.99 7.25
CA CYS A 164 -1.09 31.85 7.45
C CYS A 164 -0.80 31.10 8.76
N THR A 165 -1.75 30.28 9.22
CA THR A 165 -1.65 29.38 10.38
C THR A 165 -1.19 27.98 9.97
N VAL A 166 -0.67 27.21 10.93
CA VAL A 166 -0.39 25.77 10.75
C VAL A 166 -1.67 25.01 10.43
N ASP A 167 -2.79 25.33 11.08
CA ASP A 167 -4.09 24.66 10.88
C ASP A 167 -4.59 24.76 9.44
N SER A 168 -4.38 25.91 8.80
CA SER A 168 -4.76 26.12 7.40
C SER A 168 -4.04 25.17 6.43
N THR A 169 -2.87 24.65 6.80
CA THR A 169 -2.08 23.75 5.95
C THR A 169 -2.78 22.41 5.73
N TYR A 170 -3.56 21.92 6.71
CA TYR A 170 -4.34 20.69 6.57
C TYR A 170 -5.49 20.78 5.56
N GLN A 171 -5.86 22.00 5.14
CA GLN A 171 -6.87 22.24 4.12
C GLN A 171 -6.27 22.24 2.70
N LEU A 172 -4.94 22.23 2.58
CA LEU A 172 -4.24 22.23 1.29
C LEU A 172 -4.12 20.82 0.76
N TRP A 173 -4.62 20.62 -0.46
CA TRP A 173 -4.48 19.36 -1.17
C TRP A 173 -4.57 19.55 -2.67
N THR A 174 -3.87 18.69 -3.41
CA THR A 174 -3.96 18.51 -4.85
C THR A 174 -4.09 17.02 -5.12
N GLU A 175 -5.01 16.63 -5.99
CA GLU A 175 -5.37 15.24 -6.26
C GLU A 175 -5.31 14.94 -7.76
N ILE A 176 -4.74 13.78 -8.11
CA ILE A 176 -4.62 13.23 -9.46
C ILE A 176 -5.32 11.87 -9.46
N LYS A 177 -6.28 11.64 -10.36
CA LYS A 177 -6.99 10.36 -10.46
C LYS A 177 -6.25 9.36 -11.35
N SER A 178 -6.31 8.07 -11.00
CA SER A 178 -5.69 7.00 -11.81
C SER A 178 -6.24 6.92 -13.22
N THR A 179 -7.55 7.13 -13.38
CA THR A 179 -8.24 7.03 -14.67
C THR A 179 -7.70 7.99 -15.74
N ASP A 180 -7.09 9.10 -15.30
CA ASP A 180 -6.61 10.15 -16.20
C ASP A 180 -5.08 10.14 -16.35
N ALA A 181 -4.36 9.49 -15.42
CA ALA A 181 -2.90 9.50 -15.35
C ALA A 181 -2.30 8.35 -16.18
N LYS A 182 -1.68 8.71 -17.31
CA LYS A 182 -1.11 7.75 -18.26
C LYS A 182 0.11 8.29 -19.00
N LEU A 183 1.00 7.38 -19.39
CA LEU A 183 2.07 7.64 -20.35
C LEU A 183 1.60 7.21 -21.74
N VAL A 184 1.53 8.16 -22.68
CA VAL A 184 1.15 7.92 -24.07
C VAL A 184 2.41 7.82 -24.92
N LEU A 185 2.63 6.66 -25.52
CA LEU A 185 3.80 6.33 -26.33
C LEU A 185 3.41 6.25 -27.80
N ALA A 186 4.05 7.06 -28.65
CA ALA A 186 3.78 7.10 -30.07
C ALA A 186 4.63 6.06 -30.82
N GLY A 187 4.00 5.09 -31.48
CA GLY A 187 4.71 4.11 -32.28
C GLY A 187 3.90 2.84 -32.55
N ALA A 188 4.26 2.15 -33.63
CA ALA A 188 3.70 0.83 -33.93
C ALA A 188 4.45 -0.28 -33.19
N GLY A 189 3.77 -1.37 -32.85
CA GLY A 189 4.40 -2.56 -32.26
C GLY A 189 4.90 -2.39 -30.82
N LEU A 190 4.39 -1.39 -30.09
CA LEU A 190 4.78 -1.13 -28.69
C LEU A 190 4.04 -1.99 -27.68
N ALA A 191 2.92 -2.59 -28.06
CA ALA A 191 2.10 -3.41 -27.17
C ALA A 191 2.78 -4.71 -26.71
N PRO A 192 3.34 -5.56 -27.60
CA PRO A 192 3.77 -6.90 -27.20
C PRO A 192 4.89 -6.91 -26.14
N ILE A 193 4.71 -7.73 -25.11
CA ILE A 193 5.77 -8.11 -24.16
C ILE A 193 6.32 -9.46 -24.60
N GLN A 194 7.60 -9.51 -25.01
CA GLN A 194 8.19 -10.70 -25.63
C GLN A 194 9.16 -11.46 -24.72
N GLN A 195 9.64 -10.82 -23.65
CA GLN A 195 10.67 -11.37 -22.77
C GLN A 195 10.19 -11.42 -21.33
N LEU A 196 10.67 -12.41 -20.57
CA LEU A 196 10.35 -12.54 -19.13
C LEU A 196 10.95 -11.40 -18.30
N THR A 197 12.07 -10.84 -18.74
CA THR A 197 12.73 -9.69 -18.09
C THR A 197 11.81 -8.48 -17.98
N ASP A 198 10.92 -8.33 -18.97
CA ASP A 198 10.00 -7.22 -19.16
C ASP A 198 8.61 -7.48 -18.55
N LEU A 199 8.42 -8.55 -17.78
CA LEU A 199 7.10 -8.93 -17.24
C LEU A 199 6.45 -7.81 -16.41
N ALA A 200 7.24 -7.02 -15.69
CA ALA A 200 6.76 -5.86 -14.94
C ALA A 200 6.15 -4.76 -15.83
N ALA A 201 6.45 -4.75 -17.14
CA ALA A 201 5.79 -3.87 -18.10
C ALA A 201 4.34 -4.29 -18.40
N VAL A 202 3.77 -5.33 -17.77
CA VAL A 202 2.30 -5.51 -17.74
C VAL A 202 1.64 -4.30 -17.08
N GLY A 203 2.27 -3.76 -16.02
CA GLY A 203 1.82 -2.55 -15.31
C GLY A 203 0.45 -2.74 -14.65
N VAL A 204 -0.27 -1.63 -14.53
CA VAL A 204 -1.63 -1.58 -13.97
C VAL A 204 -2.64 -1.17 -15.03
N ASP A 205 -3.92 -1.43 -14.76
CA ASP A 205 -5.03 -0.92 -15.56
C ASP A 205 -5.38 0.53 -15.20
N ALA A 206 -6.50 1.05 -15.73
CA ALA A 206 -6.93 2.43 -15.48
C ALA A 206 -7.45 2.66 -14.06
N GLN A 207 -7.75 1.61 -13.31
CA GLN A 207 -8.17 1.67 -11.90
C GLN A 207 -6.95 1.57 -10.97
N GLY A 208 -5.84 1.03 -11.45
CA GLY A 208 -4.62 0.80 -10.69
C GLY A 208 -4.43 -0.66 -10.27
N ASP A 209 -5.29 -1.56 -10.77
CA ASP A 209 -5.26 -2.98 -10.47
C ASP A 209 -4.40 -3.74 -11.49
N THR A 210 -3.97 -4.95 -11.10
CA THR A 210 -3.29 -5.89 -11.97
C THR A 210 -3.97 -7.24 -11.87
N ALA A 211 -4.47 -7.73 -13.01
CA ALA A 211 -5.23 -8.97 -13.10
C ALA A 211 -4.40 -10.08 -13.74
N LEU A 212 -4.28 -11.19 -13.01
CA LEU A 212 -3.74 -12.45 -13.47
C LEU A 212 -4.88 -13.40 -13.86
N ARG A 213 -4.99 -13.74 -15.14
CA ARG A 213 -5.99 -14.66 -15.66
C ARG A 213 -5.37 -16.03 -15.89
N LEU A 214 -5.62 -16.96 -14.98
CA LEU A 214 -5.11 -18.32 -15.03
C LEU A 214 -5.92 -19.19 -15.98
N ILE A 215 -5.26 -19.61 -17.06
CA ILE A 215 -5.77 -20.62 -17.99
C ILE A 215 -5.18 -21.96 -17.56
N THR A 216 -6.03 -22.84 -17.09
CA THR A 216 -5.62 -24.14 -16.53
C THR A 216 -6.66 -25.19 -16.84
N ALA A 217 -6.22 -26.43 -17.02
CA ALA A 217 -7.14 -27.54 -17.16
C ALA A 217 -7.77 -27.88 -15.80
N ASN A 218 -9.10 -28.10 -15.80
CA ASN A 218 -9.87 -28.57 -14.64
C ASN A 218 -9.77 -27.70 -13.37
N GLY A 219 -9.35 -26.43 -13.47
CA GLY A 219 -9.34 -25.49 -12.35
C GLY A 219 -8.41 -25.86 -11.18
N LEU A 220 -7.29 -26.55 -11.44
CA LEU A 220 -6.31 -26.99 -10.43
C LEU A 220 -6.94 -27.89 -9.34
N ALA A 221 -7.62 -28.97 -9.74
CA ALA A 221 -8.25 -29.89 -8.80
C ALA A 221 -7.27 -30.79 -8.01
N ASP A 222 -6.04 -30.96 -8.50
CA ASP A 222 -5.02 -31.84 -7.92
C ASP A 222 -4.06 -31.09 -6.97
N ALA A 223 -3.61 -31.74 -5.89
CA ALA A 223 -2.74 -31.12 -4.89
C ALA A 223 -1.35 -30.74 -5.45
N GLN A 224 -0.79 -31.54 -6.36
CA GLN A 224 0.47 -31.21 -7.03
C GLN A 224 0.30 -30.01 -7.95
N ALA A 225 -0.83 -29.93 -8.65
CA ALA A 225 -1.21 -28.78 -9.47
C ALA A 225 -1.35 -27.50 -8.64
N GLN A 226 -2.04 -27.57 -7.49
CA GLN A 226 -2.22 -26.45 -6.58
C GLN A 226 -0.89 -25.98 -5.99
N SER A 227 -0.02 -26.90 -5.57
CA SER A 227 1.33 -26.58 -5.06
C SER A 227 2.17 -25.85 -6.12
N ALA A 228 2.19 -26.37 -7.35
CA ALA A 228 2.90 -25.74 -8.46
C ALA A 228 2.33 -24.35 -8.80
N ALA A 229 1.01 -24.20 -8.80
CA ALA A 229 0.35 -22.93 -9.06
C ALA A 229 0.62 -21.90 -7.95
N MET A 230 0.62 -22.28 -6.67
CA MET A 230 0.99 -21.39 -5.56
C MET A 230 2.42 -20.88 -5.70
N ARG A 231 3.37 -21.75 -6.08
CA ARG A 231 4.75 -21.35 -6.36
C ARG A 231 4.82 -20.37 -7.52
N ILE A 232 4.18 -20.69 -8.64
CA ILE A 232 4.22 -19.85 -9.86
C ILE A 232 3.54 -18.50 -9.64
N ALA A 233 2.39 -18.45 -8.98
CA ALA A 233 1.66 -17.20 -8.73
C ALA A 233 2.53 -16.21 -7.92
N GLN A 234 3.21 -16.71 -6.90
CA GLN A 234 4.16 -15.92 -6.13
C GLN A 234 5.37 -15.47 -6.98
N GLN A 235 5.94 -16.35 -7.82
CA GLN A 235 7.04 -15.98 -8.73
C GLN A 235 6.63 -14.86 -9.71
N ILE A 236 5.41 -14.92 -10.24
CA ILE A 236 4.84 -13.87 -11.08
C ILE A 236 4.68 -12.58 -10.28
N GLY A 237 4.09 -12.64 -9.07
CA GLY A 237 3.94 -11.48 -8.19
C GLY A 237 5.28 -10.79 -7.88
N LEU A 238 6.31 -11.56 -7.57
CA LEU A 238 7.67 -11.04 -7.34
C LEU A 238 8.32 -10.45 -8.60
N SER A 239 7.98 -10.95 -9.78
CA SER A 239 8.57 -10.51 -11.06
C SER A 239 7.87 -9.29 -11.65
N ILE A 240 6.55 -9.15 -11.46
CA ILE A 240 5.72 -8.07 -12.01
C ILE A 240 5.79 -6.78 -11.17
N ARG A 241 6.17 -6.88 -9.89
CA ARG A 241 6.47 -5.75 -8.98
C ARG A 241 5.29 -4.82 -8.67
N VAL A 242 4.07 -5.34 -8.65
CA VAL A 242 2.84 -4.59 -8.36
C VAL A 242 2.45 -4.66 -6.87
N PRO A 243 1.66 -3.71 -6.34
CA PRO A 243 1.22 -3.77 -4.96
C PRO A 243 0.26 -4.91 -4.65
N LYS A 244 -0.57 -5.30 -5.62
CA LYS A 244 -1.64 -6.27 -5.48
C LYS A 244 -1.82 -7.01 -6.81
N LEU A 245 -2.12 -8.30 -6.73
CA LEU A 245 -2.42 -9.13 -7.89
C LEU A 245 -3.76 -9.83 -7.71
N ASP A 246 -4.74 -9.45 -8.51
CA ASP A 246 -6.05 -10.12 -8.54
C ASP A 246 -5.96 -11.35 -9.42
N ILE A 247 -6.28 -12.52 -8.88
CA ILE A 247 -6.15 -13.79 -9.61
C ILE A 247 -7.53 -14.33 -9.91
N SER A 248 -7.78 -14.63 -11.18
CA SER A 248 -9.02 -15.22 -11.66
C SER A 248 -8.73 -16.38 -12.60
N PHE A 249 -9.70 -17.27 -12.81
CA PHE A 249 -9.57 -18.27 -13.85
C PHE A 249 -10.16 -17.78 -15.17
N ALA A 250 -9.59 -18.25 -16.28
CA ALA A 250 -10.07 -18.06 -17.63
C ALA A 250 -10.00 -19.35 -18.44
N ASP A 251 -10.87 -19.51 -19.43
CA ASP A 251 -10.87 -20.68 -20.31
C ASP A 251 -10.02 -20.48 -21.58
N ALA A 252 -9.75 -19.24 -21.96
CA ALA A 252 -8.96 -18.88 -23.14
C ALA A 252 -8.24 -17.52 -22.94
N PRO A 253 -7.20 -17.22 -23.75
CA PRO A 253 -6.56 -15.91 -23.76
C PRO A 253 -7.55 -14.77 -24.06
N SER A 254 -7.21 -13.57 -23.60
CA SER A 254 -7.98 -12.34 -23.82
C SER A 254 -8.15 -12.04 -25.32
N GLU A 255 -9.28 -11.43 -25.69
CA GLU A 255 -9.59 -11.07 -27.08
C GLU A 255 -8.71 -9.93 -27.63
N ALA A 256 -8.05 -9.17 -26.74
CA ALA A 256 -7.10 -8.12 -27.06
C ALA A 256 -6.08 -7.93 -25.94
N ALA A 257 -4.96 -7.25 -26.24
CA ALA A 257 -4.06 -6.73 -25.21
C ALA A 257 -4.78 -5.66 -24.37
N ALA A 258 -4.71 -5.79 -23.04
CA ALA A 258 -5.24 -4.81 -22.10
C ALA A 258 -4.15 -4.42 -21.09
N PRO A 259 -4.02 -3.13 -20.72
CA PRO A 259 -3.14 -2.72 -19.64
C PRO A 259 -3.50 -3.43 -18.33
N GLY A 260 -2.50 -3.82 -17.53
CA GLY A 260 -2.72 -4.48 -16.24
C GLY A 260 -3.21 -5.93 -16.31
N VAL A 261 -3.43 -6.51 -17.49
CA VAL A 261 -3.94 -7.89 -17.63
C VAL A 261 -2.86 -8.82 -18.18
N LEU A 262 -2.59 -9.90 -17.45
CA LEU A 262 -1.69 -10.97 -17.87
C LEU A 262 -2.45 -12.31 -17.90
N ASP A 263 -2.54 -12.93 -19.08
CA ASP A 263 -3.02 -14.29 -19.22
C ASP A 263 -1.89 -15.27 -18.97
N VAL A 264 -2.11 -16.27 -18.11
CA VAL A 264 -1.09 -17.27 -17.77
C VAL A 264 -1.63 -18.67 -17.94
N ALA A 265 -1.07 -19.40 -18.89
CA ALA A 265 -1.36 -20.81 -19.08
C ALA A 265 -0.46 -21.67 -18.19
N ILE A 266 -1.05 -22.38 -17.23
CA ILE A 266 -0.35 -23.30 -16.32
C ILE A 266 -1.04 -24.67 -16.39
N MET A 267 -0.45 -25.57 -17.17
CA MET A 267 -0.94 -26.93 -17.38
C MET A 267 0.11 -27.82 -18.05
N PRO A 268 -0.02 -29.16 -17.99
CA PRO A 268 0.82 -30.06 -18.78
C PRO A 268 0.70 -29.82 -20.29
N ALA A 269 1.76 -30.12 -21.03
CA ALA A 269 1.85 -29.83 -22.46
C ALA A 269 0.71 -30.47 -23.29
N ALA A 270 0.27 -31.67 -22.88
CA ALA A 270 -0.82 -32.39 -23.52
C ALA A 270 -2.19 -31.70 -23.39
N GLU A 271 -2.33 -30.81 -22.40
CA GLU A 271 -3.58 -30.13 -22.07
C GLU A 271 -3.63 -28.69 -22.58
N LEU A 272 -2.54 -28.18 -23.18
CA LEU A 272 -2.50 -26.83 -23.76
C LEU A 272 -3.67 -26.62 -24.73
N PRO A 273 -4.28 -25.44 -24.78
CA PRO A 273 -5.34 -25.14 -25.74
C PRO A 273 -4.76 -24.96 -27.15
N ALA A 274 -5.61 -25.03 -28.18
CA ALA A 274 -5.17 -25.00 -29.59
C ALA A 274 -4.48 -23.68 -29.97
N GLU A 275 -4.89 -22.59 -29.32
CA GLU A 275 -4.35 -21.24 -29.47
C GLU A 275 -2.87 -21.15 -29.04
N LEU A 276 -2.42 -22.07 -28.18
CA LEU A 276 -1.05 -22.14 -27.65
C LEU A 276 -0.23 -23.27 -28.25
N GLU A 277 -0.64 -23.79 -29.42
CA GLU A 277 -0.01 -24.96 -30.03
C GLU A 277 1.47 -24.74 -30.37
N ALA A 278 1.86 -23.50 -30.64
CA ALA A 278 3.25 -23.13 -30.88
C ALA A 278 4.18 -23.49 -29.70
N ALA A 279 3.66 -23.52 -28.47
CA ALA A 279 4.42 -23.86 -27.27
C ALA A 279 4.44 -25.37 -26.96
N ARG A 280 3.50 -26.15 -27.51
CA ARG A 280 3.29 -27.56 -27.13
C ARG A 280 4.48 -28.46 -27.42
N ALA A 281 5.13 -28.31 -28.57
CA ALA A 281 6.27 -29.13 -28.94
C ALA A 281 7.44 -28.97 -27.96
N GLN A 282 7.74 -27.72 -27.57
CA GLN A 282 8.81 -27.44 -26.61
C GLN A 282 8.41 -27.88 -25.19
N ALA A 283 7.17 -27.61 -24.78
CA ALA A 283 6.64 -28.04 -23.48
C ALA A 283 6.60 -29.58 -23.33
N SER A 284 6.37 -30.31 -24.42
CA SER A 284 6.39 -31.78 -24.40
C SER A 284 7.81 -32.33 -24.25
N ALA A 285 8.82 -31.60 -24.71
CA ALA A 285 10.22 -31.99 -24.58
C ALA A 285 10.83 -31.63 -23.22
N GLY A 286 10.31 -30.61 -22.52
CA GLY A 286 10.83 -30.17 -21.23
C GLY A 286 10.09 -28.97 -20.62
N PRO A 287 10.55 -28.49 -19.46
CA PRO A 287 9.97 -27.31 -18.81
C PRO A 287 10.16 -26.05 -19.65
N ILE A 288 9.10 -25.26 -19.80
CA ILE A 288 9.12 -23.97 -20.50
C ILE A 288 8.40 -22.89 -19.67
N ALA A 289 8.99 -21.70 -19.63
CA ALA A 289 8.33 -20.47 -19.23
C ALA A 289 8.69 -19.41 -20.28
N ALA A 290 7.70 -18.91 -21.00
CA ALA A 290 7.94 -17.93 -22.08
C ALA A 290 6.69 -17.09 -22.36
N MET A 291 6.91 -15.83 -22.77
CA MET A 291 5.87 -15.03 -23.39
C MET A 291 5.59 -15.60 -24.78
N VAL A 292 4.33 -15.97 -25.04
CA VAL A 292 3.91 -16.58 -26.30
C VAL A 292 2.99 -15.59 -27.03
N PRO A 293 3.32 -15.17 -28.25
CA PRO A 293 2.44 -14.32 -29.02
C PRO A 293 1.19 -15.10 -29.44
N VAL A 294 0.02 -14.52 -29.16
CA VAL A 294 -1.28 -15.03 -29.60
C VAL A 294 -1.90 -14.10 -30.63
N ALA A 295 -2.82 -14.61 -31.46
CA ALA A 295 -3.43 -13.84 -32.54
C ALA A 295 -4.18 -12.59 -32.05
N THR A 296 -4.72 -12.64 -30.83
CA THR A 296 -5.41 -11.51 -30.18
C THR A 296 -4.46 -10.42 -29.70
N GLY A 297 -3.15 -10.70 -29.64
CA GLY A 297 -2.14 -9.78 -29.10
C GLY A 297 -2.12 -9.69 -27.57
N ALA A 298 -2.95 -10.47 -26.86
CA ALA A 298 -2.96 -10.51 -25.40
C ALA A 298 -1.57 -10.86 -24.83
N TYR A 299 -1.26 -10.33 -23.64
CA TYR A 299 -0.05 -10.70 -22.92
C TYR A 299 -0.23 -12.11 -22.36
N THR A 300 0.33 -13.10 -23.05
CA THR A 300 0.18 -14.51 -22.67
C THR A 300 1.52 -15.12 -22.25
N LEU A 301 1.62 -15.48 -20.98
CA LEU A 301 2.73 -16.23 -20.41
C LEU A 301 2.36 -17.72 -20.36
N VAL A 302 3.19 -18.57 -20.95
CA VAL A 302 2.98 -20.03 -20.92
C VAL A 302 4.02 -20.64 -20.00
N ILE A 303 3.55 -21.34 -18.96
CA ILE A 303 4.38 -22.11 -18.02
C ILE A 303 3.91 -23.55 -18.07
N SER A 304 4.64 -24.37 -18.82
CA SER A 304 4.20 -25.71 -19.21
C SER A 304 5.36 -26.71 -19.20
N GLY A 305 5.05 -27.99 -19.16
CA GLY A 305 6.01 -29.07 -19.25
C GLY A 305 5.32 -30.44 -19.36
N PRO A 306 6.07 -31.56 -19.40
CA PRO A 306 5.46 -32.89 -19.47
C PRO A 306 4.62 -33.26 -18.23
N ASN A 307 4.91 -32.67 -17.06
CA ASN A 307 4.21 -32.93 -15.80
C ASN A 307 4.32 -31.74 -14.81
N TRP A 308 3.58 -31.78 -13.70
CA TRP A 308 3.55 -30.69 -12.71
C TRP A 308 4.89 -30.41 -12.03
N GLU A 309 5.74 -31.42 -11.85
CA GLU A 309 7.11 -31.21 -11.34
C GLU A 309 7.97 -30.39 -12.31
N SER A 310 7.86 -30.66 -13.61
CA SER A 310 8.54 -29.86 -14.64
C SER A 310 7.96 -28.43 -14.72
N ILE A 311 6.65 -28.26 -14.55
CA ILE A 311 5.99 -26.94 -14.53
C ILE A 311 6.48 -26.11 -13.35
N ALA A 312 6.57 -26.70 -12.15
CA ALA A 312 7.10 -26.02 -10.98
C ALA A 312 8.57 -25.56 -11.19
N ARG A 313 9.39 -26.36 -11.87
CA ARG A 313 10.76 -25.98 -12.26
C ARG A 313 10.81 -24.93 -13.36
N ALA A 314 9.85 -24.94 -14.28
CA ALA A 314 9.77 -23.95 -15.36
C ALA A 314 9.59 -22.53 -14.81
N GLY A 315 8.82 -22.37 -13.73
CA GLY A 315 8.61 -21.11 -13.04
C GLY A 315 9.90 -20.45 -12.51
N ASP A 316 10.95 -21.22 -12.22
CA ASP A 316 12.24 -20.68 -11.74
C ASP A 316 12.91 -19.76 -12.77
N ALA A 317 12.58 -19.90 -14.05
CA ALA A 317 13.04 -18.99 -15.10
C ALA A 317 12.50 -17.56 -14.92
N LEU A 318 11.35 -17.37 -14.26
CA LEU A 318 10.79 -16.04 -13.98
C LEU A 318 11.71 -15.26 -13.05
N LEU A 319 12.07 -15.85 -11.90
CA LEU A 319 12.95 -15.20 -10.91
C LEU A 319 14.39 -15.09 -11.42
N THR A 320 14.81 -15.99 -12.32
CA THR A 320 16.12 -15.87 -12.99
C THR A 320 16.15 -14.68 -13.96
N ALA A 321 15.08 -14.47 -14.72
CA ALA A 321 14.99 -13.37 -15.69
C ALA A 321 14.69 -12.01 -15.02
N ALA A 322 13.90 -12.03 -13.95
CA ALA A 322 13.34 -10.85 -13.32
C ALA A 322 13.40 -10.96 -11.78
N PRO A 323 14.61 -11.05 -11.20
CA PRO A 323 14.75 -11.19 -9.75
C PRO A 323 14.21 -9.95 -9.03
N ALA A 324 13.61 -10.18 -7.88
CA ALA A 324 13.32 -9.12 -6.93
C ALA A 324 14.63 -8.50 -6.40
N SER A 325 14.82 -7.20 -6.59
CA SER A 325 16.00 -6.46 -6.11
C SER A 325 15.68 -5.00 -5.81
N GLU A 326 16.61 -4.30 -5.16
CA GLU A 326 16.50 -2.86 -4.91
C GLU A 326 16.43 -2.04 -6.21
N ASP A 327 17.16 -2.46 -7.25
CA ASP A 327 17.15 -1.84 -8.59
C ASP A 327 15.85 -2.09 -9.36
N ARG A 328 14.99 -2.98 -8.86
CA ARG A 328 13.66 -3.28 -9.41
C ARG A 328 12.59 -2.97 -8.37
N PRO A 329 12.36 -1.70 -8.01
CA PRO A 329 11.36 -1.32 -7.01
C PRO A 329 9.94 -1.75 -7.38
N ARG A 330 9.07 -1.87 -6.38
CA ARG A 330 7.62 -2.04 -6.64
C ARG A 330 7.01 -0.74 -7.17
N LEU A 331 5.94 -0.85 -7.94
CA LEU A 331 5.23 0.30 -8.53
C LEU A 331 4.83 1.34 -7.47
N ASP A 332 4.41 0.88 -6.30
CA ASP A 332 3.97 1.68 -5.15
C ASP A 332 5.09 2.08 -4.18
N LEU A 333 6.31 1.53 -4.35
CA LEU A 333 7.44 1.74 -3.43
C LEU A 333 8.70 2.14 -4.23
N PRO A 334 8.73 3.36 -4.78
CA PRO A 334 9.84 3.84 -5.60
C PRO A 334 11.10 4.18 -4.78
N TYR A 335 10.96 4.38 -3.47
CA TYR A 335 12.04 4.83 -2.60
C TYR A 335 12.73 3.62 -1.94
N PRO A 336 14.03 3.73 -1.60
CA PRO A 336 14.74 2.65 -0.92
C PRO A 336 14.10 2.26 0.42
N LEU A 337 14.14 0.97 0.74
CA LEU A 337 13.61 0.36 1.95
C LEU A 337 14.73 -0.39 2.67
N PRO A 338 15.70 0.31 3.30
CA PRO A 338 16.82 -0.34 3.95
C PRO A 338 16.34 -1.22 5.12
N MET A 339 16.96 -2.39 5.27
CA MET A 339 16.80 -3.23 6.46
C MET A 339 17.60 -2.61 7.62
N MET A 340 16.90 -2.29 8.72
CA MET A 340 17.48 -1.66 9.90
C MET A 340 17.73 -2.71 11.00
N GLU A 341 18.88 -3.39 10.90
CA GLU A 341 19.36 -4.31 11.94
C GLU A 341 19.97 -3.58 13.15
N GLU A 342 20.37 -4.32 14.19
CA GLU A 342 21.07 -3.75 15.37
C GLU A 342 22.31 -2.94 14.95
N GLY A 343 22.38 -1.68 15.39
CA GLY A 343 23.49 -0.76 15.07
C GLY A 343 23.45 -0.16 13.65
N ALA A 344 22.44 -0.50 12.84
CA ALA A 344 22.30 0.05 11.50
C ALA A 344 22.07 1.58 11.53
N THR A 345 22.58 2.26 10.50
CA THR A 345 22.33 3.69 10.28
C THR A 345 21.76 3.93 8.89
N ALA A 346 20.78 4.81 8.79
CA ALA A 346 20.18 5.22 7.52
C ALA A 346 20.11 6.74 7.45
N SER A 347 20.87 7.33 6.52
CA SER A 347 20.80 8.75 6.22
C SER A 347 19.48 9.14 5.56
N MET A 348 19.08 10.40 5.69
CA MET A 348 17.95 10.97 4.94
C MET A 348 18.12 10.74 3.44
N ALA A 349 19.34 10.92 2.90
CA ALA A 349 19.62 10.66 1.49
C ALA A 349 19.32 9.20 1.09
N SER A 350 19.76 8.22 1.89
CA SER A 350 19.47 6.79 1.63
C SER A 350 18.00 6.43 1.81
N LEU A 351 17.23 7.24 2.57
CA LEU A 351 15.78 7.09 2.73
C LEU A 351 14.98 7.89 1.69
N GLY A 352 15.66 8.40 0.64
CA GLY A 352 15.04 9.16 -0.43
C GLY A 352 14.69 10.62 -0.08
N VAL A 353 15.23 11.18 1.00
CA VAL A 353 15.02 12.57 1.41
C VAL A 353 16.21 13.44 0.98
N ASP A 354 15.94 14.39 0.09
CA ASP A 354 16.91 15.39 -0.36
C ASP A 354 17.18 16.46 0.71
N ARG A 355 18.26 17.23 0.54
CA ARG A 355 18.44 18.46 1.31
C ARG A 355 17.27 19.39 1.02
N LEU A 356 16.65 19.91 2.08
CA LEU A 356 15.46 20.74 1.99
C LEU A 356 15.71 22.13 2.56
N GLU A 357 15.28 23.13 1.81
CA GLU A 357 15.05 24.48 2.32
C GLU A 357 13.54 24.75 2.34
N PHE A 358 13.01 25.08 3.51
CA PHE A 358 11.58 25.20 3.74
C PHE A 358 11.23 26.61 4.24
N ASN A 359 10.21 27.22 3.63
CA ASN A 359 9.74 28.56 3.96
C ASN A 359 8.23 28.62 4.32
N GLY A 360 7.56 27.48 4.45
CA GLY A 360 6.17 27.41 4.91
C GLY A 360 6.03 27.35 6.45
N ARG A 361 4.84 26.96 6.91
CA ARG A 361 4.50 26.66 8.31
C ARG A 361 4.64 25.18 8.65
N ARG A 362 4.15 24.27 7.80
CA ARG A 362 4.21 22.83 8.08
C ARG A 362 4.95 22.10 6.97
N PHE A 363 6.09 21.51 7.33
CA PHE A 363 6.78 20.57 6.46
C PHE A 363 6.53 19.15 6.94
N THR A 364 6.35 18.21 6.02
CA THR A 364 6.23 16.79 6.33
C THR A 364 7.02 15.99 5.29
N THR A 365 7.77 14.99 5.75
CA THR A 365 8.40 14.00 4.86
C THR A 365 8.30 12.62 5.48
N THR A 366 7.96 11.66 4.65
CA THR A 366 7.87 10.25 5.02
C THR A 366 9.15 9.53 4.63
N MET A 367 9.65 8.69 5.53
CA MET A 367 10.78 7.78 5.33
C MET A 367 10.29 6.37 5.62
N GLN A 368 10.76 5.40 4.85
CA GLN A 368 10.36 4.01 5.01
C GLN A 368 11.60 3.13 5.19
N PHE A 369 11.48 2.10 6.00
CA PHE A 369 12.54 1.13 6.28
C PHE A 369 11.93 -0.21 6.74
N GLU A 370 12.74 -1.26 6.74
CA GLU A 370 12.31 -2.59 7.17
C GLU A 370 12.98 -3.00 8.48
N LEU A 371 12.29 -3.82 9.26
CA LEU A 371 12.81 -4.47 10.46
C LEU A 371 12.73 -5.99 10.31
N PRO A 372 13.66 -6.76 10.89
CA PRO A 372 13.64 -8.21 10.80
C PRO A 372 12.45 -8.83 11.54
N SER A 373 12.13 -10.09 11.22
CA SER A 373 11.00 -10.84 11.81
C SER A 373 11.12 -11.08 13.31
N ASP A 374 12.32 -11.00 13.85
CA ASP A 374 12.64 -11.17 15.27
C ASP A 374 12.87 -9.85 16.01
N PHE A 375 12.35 -8.75 15.47
CA PHE A 375 12.32 -7.47 16.15
C PHE A 375 11.42 -7.51 17.40
N TYR A 376 12.02 -7.43 18.59
CA TYR A 376 11.31 -7.39 19.88
C TYR A 376 11.70 -6.18 20.73
N ALA A 377 11.14 -5.01 20.43
CA ALA A 377 11.46 -3.75 21.13
C ALA A 377 10.26 -2.85 21.47
N TYR A 378 9.03 -3.33 21.24
CA TYR A 378 7.83 -2.48 21.32
C TYR A 378 7.50 -1.91 22.72
N ARG A 379 8.13 -2.38 23.81
CA ARG A 379 8.01 -1.74 25.14
C ARG A 379 9.34 -1.27 25.72
N TYR A 380 10.44 -1.52 25.02
CA TYR A 380 11.78 -1.23 25.50
C TYR A 380 12.72 -0.97 24.31
N GLY A 381 13.03 0.30 24.07
CA GLY A 381 13.93 0.73 22.99
C GLY A 381 13.62 2.13 22.50
N GLU A 382 14.66 2.87 22.12
CA GLU A 382 14.56 4.22 21.56
C GLU A 382 15.37 4.28 20.25
N LEU A 383 14.69 4.39 19.11
CA LEU A 383 15.32 4.72 17.84
C LEU A 383 15.83 6.16 17.92
N GLU A 384 17.07 6.42 17.49
CA GLU A 384 17.64 7.76 17.52
C GLU A 384 17.57 8.41 16.14
N LEU A 385 16.97 9.59 16.03
CA LEU A 385 17.17 10.50 14.90
C LEU A 385 18.25 11.51 15.26
N VAL A 386 19.38 11.44 14.56
CA VAL A 386 20.45 12.44 14.67
C VAL A 386 20.19 13.51 13.62
N LEU A 387 19.76 14.68 14.09
CA LEU A 387 19.30 15.79 13.27
C LEU A 387 20.43 16.79 13.00
N GLU A 388 20.61 17.09 11.72
CA GLU A 388 21.42 18.18 11.18
C GLU A 388 20.49 19.18 10.50
N ALA A 389 20.09 20.21 11.23
CA ALA A 389 19.12 21.20 10.75
C ALA A 389 19.41 22.60 11.26
N ALA A 390 18.77 23.60 10.66
CA ALA A 390 18.83 24.98 11.13
C ALA A 390 17.47 25.66 10.98
N TYR A 391 17.17 26.58 11.88
CA TYR A 391 15.98 27.42 11.79
C TYR A 391 16.31 28.90 12.03
N SER A 392 15.54 29.75 11.35
CA SER A 392 15.73 31.19 11.37
C SER A 392 15.30 31.81 12.71
N ARG A 393 15.78 33.02 12.97
CA ARG A 393 15.34 33.87 14.10
C ARG A 393 13.88 34.32 14.04
N ASP A 394 13.19 34.05 12.94
CA ASP A 394 11.78 34.40 12.76
C ASP A 394 10.85 33.38 13.43
N VAL A 395 11.36 32.17 13.70
CA VAL A 395 10.64 31.09 14.37
C VAL A 395 10.39 31.45 15.83
N LEU A 396 9.14 31.27 16.25
CA LEU A 396 8.64 31.57 17.59
C LEU A 396 8.59 30.31 18.47
N PRO A 397 8.70 30.48 19.81
CA PRO A 397 8.39 29.42 20.76
C PRO A 397 6.94 28.93 20.55
N GLY A 398 6.74 27.62 20.63
CA GLY A 398 5.49 26.96 20.20
C GLY A 398 5.61 26.29 18.83
N SER A 399 6.73 26.47 18.13
CA SER A 399 7.13 25.61 17.02
C SER A 399 7.67 24.29 17.55
N GLU A 400 7.49 23.20 16.81
CA GLU A 400 7.85 21.84 17.24
C GLU A 400 8.27 20.95 16.06
N ILE A 401 9.02 19.91 16.40
CA ILE A 401 9.40 18.83 15.51
C ILE A 401 8.70 17.57 16.00
N ASP A 402 7.82 17.03 15.17
CA ASP A 402 7.04 15.84 15.48
C ASP A 402 7.53 14.66 14.65
N ILE A 403 7.55 13.50 15.29
CA ILE A 403 7.90 12.24 14.64
C ILE A 403 6.74 11.28 14.85
N TYR A 404 6.19 10.80 13.75
CA TYR A 404 5.16 9.76 13.75
C TYR A 404 5.78 8.45 13.26
N THR A 405 5.43 7.34 13.90
CA THR A 405 5.80 5.99 13.45
C THR A 405 4.53 5.21 13.18
N ASN A 406 4.40 4.69 11.96
CA ASN A 406 3.22 3.97 11.46
C ASN A 406 1.89 4.70 11.77
N GLY A 407 1.88 6.03 11.56
CA GLY A 407 0.70 6.89 11.73
C GLY A 407 0.45 7.38 13.17
N GLN A 408 1.18 6.86 14.16
CA GLN A 408 1.03 7.24 15.57
C GLN A 408 2.13 8.22 16.00
N ILE A 409 1.80 9.22 16.82
CA ILE A 409 2.79 10.17 17.35
C ILE A 409 3.76 9.43 18.29
N ALA A 410 5.05 9.54 18.01
CA ALA A 410 6.11 8.88 18.79
C ALA A 410 6.92 9.90 19.60
N SER A 411 7.18 11.08 19.05
CA SER A 411 7.95 12.13 19.72
C SER A 411 7.49 13.51 19.27
N ALA A 412 7.45 14.47 20.19
CA ALA A 412 7.18 15.89 19.92
C ALA A 412 8.24 16.73 20.65
N THR A 413 9.14 17.35 19.88
CA THR A 413 10.28 18.11 20.40
C THR A 413 10.06 19.60 20.19
N PRO A 414 9.82 20.40 21.24
CA PRO A 414 9.56 21.82 21.09
C PRO A 414 10.83 22.61 20.76
N MET A 415 10.68 23.64 19.94
CA MET A 415 11.74 24.57 19.58
C MET A 415 11.69 25.79 20.51
N LEU A 416 12.56 25.80 21.51
CA LEU A 416 12.49 26.77 22.62
C LEU A 416 13.27 28.07 22.41
N ARG A 417 14.19 28.13 21.44
CA ARG A 417 15.07 29.31 21.26
C ARG A 417 14.46 30.31 20.28
N THR A 418 14.55 31.60 20.60
CA THR A 418 13.96 32.72 19.84
C THR A 418 14.94 33.40 18.85
N GLU A 419 16.24 33.12 18.98
CA GLU A 419 17.31 33.76 18.17
C GLU A 419 17.62 33.00 16.87
N GLY A 420 16.84 31.97 16.56
CA GLY A 420 17.22 30.94 15.60
C GLY A 420 18.19 29.94 16.22
N GLY A 421 18.39 28.81 15.54
CA GLY A 421 19.19 27.74 16.10
C GLY A 421 19.79 26.83 15.04
N LEU A 422 21.06 26.51 15.24
CA LEU A 422 21.70 25.37 14.59
C LEU A 422 21.44 24.14 15.46
N LEU A 423 20.78 23.14 14.87
CA LEU A 423 20.56 21.81 15.42
C LEU A 423 21.63 20.91 14.81
N LYS A 424 22.82 20.92 15.41
CA LYS A 424 23.94 20.07 14.99
C LYS A 424 24.04 18.87 15.93
N ASP A 425 24.15 17.67 15.37
CA ASP A 425 24.19 16.40 16.10
C ASP A 425 23.08 16.27 17.16
N THR A 426 21.90 16.84 16.88
CA THR A 426 20.80 16.89 17.84
C THR A 426 20.06 15.55 17.84
N ARG A 427 20.11 14.81 18.95
CA ARG A 427 19.50 13.49 19.06
C ARG A 427 18.07 13.59 19.55
N ILE A 428 17.12 13.16 18.72
CA ILE A 428 15.73 12.96 19.11
C ILE A 428 15.53 11.47 19.32
N ARG A 429 15.05 11.10 20.52
CA ARG A 429 14.75 9.72 20.86
C ARG A 429 13.30 9.42 20.52
N ILE A 430 13.09 8.33 19.80
CA ILE A 430 11.81 7.91 19.25
C ILE A 430 11.49 6.55 19.88
N PRO A 431 10.46 6.45 20.73
CA PRO A 431 10.01 5.18 21.27
C PRO A 431 9.72 4.18 20.15
N MET A 432 10.18 2.95 20.33
CA MET A 432 10.04 1.89 19.33
C MET A 432 8.69 1.16 19.42
N THR A 433 7.73 1.72 20.17
CA THR A 433 6.44 1.09 20.51
C THR A 433 5.53 0.82 19.32
N ASN A 434 5.50 1.72 18.36
CA ASN A 434 4.65 1.57 17.17
C ASN A 434 5.42 0.95 15.99
N LEU A 435 6.68 0.55 16.18
CA LEU A 435 7.44 -0.17 15.17
C LEU A 435 7.08 -1.65 15.19
N ARG A 436 7.10 -2.27 14.01
CA ARG A 436 6.70 -3.67 13.81
C ARG A 436 7.68 -4.40 12.90
N PRO A 437 7.77 -5.73 12.95
CA PRO A 437 8.52 -6.49 11.96
C PRO A 437 8.06 -6.20 10.52
N GLY A 438 8.98 -6.20 9.56
CA GLY A 438 8.73 -5.83 8.17
C GLY A 438 8.73 -4.31 7.93
N ARG A 439 7.92 -3.85 6.97
CA ARG A 439 7.90 -2.45 6.52
C ARG A 439 7.31 -1.50 7.57
N ASN A 440 8.08 -0.46 7.88
CA ASN A 440 7.71 0.65 8.77
C ASN A 440 7.78 1.99 8.04
N GLU A 441 7.03 2.94 8.58
CA GLU A 441 6.95 4.30 8.08
C GLU A 441 7.21 5.28 9.21
N ALA A 442 8.21 6.16 9.04
CA ALA A 442 8.51 7.25 9.94
C ALA A 442 8.26 8.60 9.24
N THR A 443 7.34 9.37 9.77
CA THR A 443 7.02 10.70 9.26
C THR A 443 7.67 11.75 10.13
N PHE A 444 8.56 12.56 9.54
CA PHE A 444 9.14 13.73 10.17
C PHE A 444 8.30 14.95 9.78
N ALA A 445 7.74 15.64 10.78
CA ALA A 445 6.99 16.85 10.59
C ALA A 445 7.60 18.00 11.39
N VAL A 446 7.56 19.21 10.83
CA VAL A 446 8.01 20.42 11.51
C VAL A 446 6.91 21.46 11.40
N ASN A 447 6.42 21.91 12.56
CA ASN A 447 5.41 22.96 12.68
C ASN A 447 6.12 24.25 13.11
N LEU A 448 6.06 25.26 12.26
CA LEU A 448 6.75 26.53 12.43
C LEU A 448 5.72 27.65 12.56
N GLN A 449 5.69 28.24 13.75
CA GLN A 449 5.04 29.53 13.98
C GLN A 449 6.11 30.61 13.81
N THR A 450 5.84 31.64 13.01
CA THR A 450 6.81 32.72 12.79
C THR A 450 6.23 34.09 13.04
N ARG A 451 7.09 35.08 13.33
CA ARG A 451 6.64 36.48 13.46
C ARG A 451 6.08 37.00 12.15
N SER A 452 6.60 36.54 11.01
CA SER A 452 6.09 36.88 9.68
C SER A 452 4.66 36.37 9.43
N ASP A 453 4.24 35.27 10.06
CA ASP A 453 2.87 34.76 9.92
C ASP A 453 1.84 35.70 10.56
N VAL A 454 2.20 36.34 11.68
CA VAL A 454 1.33 37.34 12.34
C VAL A 454 1.12 38.58 11.46
N ALA A 455 2.10 38.90 10.61
CA ALA A 455 2.02 40.02 9.67
C ALA A 455 1.31 39.69 8.35
N CYS A 456 0.91 38.42 8.13
CA CYS A 456 0.22 37.99 6.92
C CYS A 456 -1.19 38.60 6.86
N GLY A 457 -1.34 39.67 6.07
CA GLY A 457 -2.63 40.26 5.72
C GLY A 457 -3.28 39.59 4.50
N ALA A 458 -4.58 39.81 4.30
CA ALA A 458 -5.29 39.32 3.12
C ALA A 458 -4.62 39.82 1.83
N GLY A 459 -4.25 38.89 0.93
CA GLY A 459 -3.59 39.20 -0.34
C GLY A 459 -2.05 39.25 -0.30
N TRP A 460 -1.40 38.67 0.70
CA TRP A 460 0.06 38.51 0.69
C TRP A 460 0.49 37.51 -0.40
N THR A 461 1.16 38.01 -1.44
CA THR A 461 1.63 37.24 -2.61
C THR A 461 3.16 37.05 -2.62
N GLY A 462 3.83 37.25 -1.48
CA GLY A 462 5.30 37.26 -1.38
C GLY A 462 5.91 35.87 -1.16
N SER A 463 7.20 35.71 -1.45
CA SER A 463 7.98 34.56 -0.99
C SER A 463 8.43 34.79 0.45
N ALA A 464 8.10 33.89 1.38
CA ALA A 464 8.66 33.93 2.72
C ALA A 464 10.15 33.61 2.66
N PRO A 465 11.00 34.25 3.49
CA PRO A 465 12.38 33.81 3.65
C PRO A 465 12.41 32.35 4.16
N THR A 466 13.48 31.61 3.84
CA THR A 466 13.68 30.26 4.36
C THR A 466 13.64 30.27 5.89
N ARG A 467 12.75 29.45 6.47
CA ARG A 467 12.49 29.37 7.91
C ARG A 467 13.22 28.19 8.53
N PHE A 468 13.35 27.10 7.80
CA PHE A 468 13.95 25.85 8.24
C PHE A 468 14.76 25.20 7.12
N VAL A 469 15.86 24.56 7.48
CA VAL A 469 16.71 23.79 6.56
C VAL A 469 16.96 22.42 7.19
N LEU A 470 16.68 21.36 6.44
CA LEU A 470 17.02 19.98 6.80
C LEU A 470 18.18 19.50 5.95
N SER A 471 19.26 19.08 6.59
CA SER A 471 20.37 18.41 5.91
C SER A 471 19.99 16.97 5.60
N ASN A 472 20.35 16.50 4.41
CA ASN A 472 20.26 15.09 4.04
C ASN A 472 21.30 14.20 4.74
N ASN A 473 22.23 14.81 5.50
CA ASN A 473 23.14 14.10 6.40
C ASN A 473 22.50 13.73 7.75
N SER A 474 21.29 14.21 8.05
CA SER A 474 20.53 13.67 9.19
C SER A 474 20.33 12.16 9.00
N TYR A 475 20.32 11.38 10.07
CA TYR A 475 20.22 9.92 9.96
C TYR A 475 19.51 9.28 11.13
N PHE A 476 18.85 8.15 10.86
CA PHE A 476 18.41 7.23 11.89
C PHE A 476 19.55 6.32 12.33
N HIS A 477 19.59 6.03 13.63
CA HIS A 477 20.48 5.06 14.24
C HIS A 477 19.68 4.06 15.06
N MET A 478 19.71 2.80 14.63
CA MET A 478 19.04 1.70 15.32
C MET A 478 19.89 1.27 16.53
N PRO A 479 19.39 1.38 17.76
CA PRO A 479 20.11 0.83 18.91
C PRO A 479 20.11 -0.71 18.85
N ASP A 480 20.88 -1.33 19.73
CA ASP A 480 20.69 -2.75 19.96
C ASP A 480 19.33 -3.02 20.63
N TYR A 481 18.59 -4.01 20.15
CA TYR A 481 17.27 -4.40 20.69
C TYR A 481 17.24 -5.88 21.06
N ALA A 482 16.09 -6.38 21.53
CA ALA A 482 15.94 -7.80 21.81
C ALA A 482 15.53 -8.55 20.54
N ARG A 483 16.14 -9.72 20.30
CA ARG A 483 15.87 -10.59 19.15
C ARG A 483 14.96 -11.73 19.58
N ALA A 484 13.67 -11.59 19.30
CA ALA A 484 12.64 -12.59 19.58
C ALA A 484 11.38 -12.32 18.76
N THR A 485 10.50 -13.31 18.66
CA THR A 485 9.21 -13.18 18.00
C THR A 485 8.11 -13.66 18.92
N THR A 486 6.98 -12.96 18.96
CA THR A 486 5.78 -13.38 19.69
C THR A 486 4.84 -14.15 18.78
N VAL A 487 4.35 -15.29 19.27
CA VAL A 487 3.32 -16.09 18.58
C VAL A 487 2.15 -16.40 19.52
N PRO A 488 0.89 -16.34 19.05
CA PRO A 488 0.47 -15.90 17.71
C PRO A 488 0.50 -14.36 17.55
N ASP A 489 0.94 -13.89 16.38
CA ASP A 489 0.85 -12.49 15.95
C ASP A 489 0.88 -12.38 14.41
N LEU A 490 -0.24 -11.98 13.83
CA LEU A 490 -0.41 -11.79 12.40
C LEU A 490 0.37 -10.59 11.83
N GLN A 491 0.82 -9.64 12.66
CA GLN A 491 1.68 -8.55 12.18
C GLN A 491 3.03 -9.08 11.69
N VAL A 492 3.58 -10.09 12.37
CA VAL A 492 4.83 -10.74 11.97
C VAL A 492 4.65 -11.48 10.64
N LEU A 493 3.53 -12.18 10.48
CA LEU A 493 3.20 -12.89 9.24
C LEU A 493 3.08 -11.92 8.06
N THR A 494 2.30 -10.84 8.21
CA THR A 494 2.00 -9.91 7.11
C THR A 494 3.16 -8.97 6.79
N GLY A 495 4.03 -8.70 7.76
CA GLY A 495 5.23 -7.89 7.60
C GLY A 495 6.42 -8.64 7.00
N SER A 496 6.68 -9.88 7.43
CA SER A 496 7.90 -10.62 7.05
C SER A 496 7.68 -12.04 6.53
N SER A 497 6.43 -12.51 6.45
CA SER A 497 6.07 -13.89 6.07
C SER A 497 6.60 -14.98 7.00
N TRP A 498 6.99 -14.61 8.22
CA TRP A 498 7.46 -15.55 9.23
C TRP A 498 6.24 -16.22 9.91
N PRO A 499 6.29 -17.51 10.26
CA PRO A 499 7.48 -18.40 10.23
C PRO A 499 7.74 -19.08 8.88
N TYR A 500 6.81 -18.98 7.93
CA TYR A 500 6.81 -19.78 6.70
C TYR A 500 7.96 -19.50 5.73
N VAL A 501 8.52 -18.29 5.75
CA VAL A 501 9.50 -17.82 4.75
C VAL A 501 10.85 -18.52 4.83
N ASP A 502 11.27 -18.97 6.01
CA ASP A 502 12.56 -19.65 6.21
C ASP A 502 12.42 -21.18 6.21
N GLU A 503 11.19 -21.69 6.10
CA GLU A 503 10.90 -23.11 6.08
C GLU A 503 11.17 -23.76 4.71
N THR A 504 11.75 -24.96 4.76
CA THR A 504 12.03 -25.72 3.53
C THR A 504 10.74 -26.21 2.85
N ASN A 505 9.70 -26.46 3.65
CA ASN A 505 8.42 -26.94 3.19
C ASN A 505 7.33 -26.51 4.17
N VAL A 506 6.30 -25.84 3.65
CA VAL A 506 5.15 -25.38 4.43
C VAL A 506 3.90 -26.12 3.98
N PRO A 507 3.39 -27.08 4.78
CA PRO A 507 2.12 -27.73 4.53
C PRO A 507 0.97 -26.73 4.39
N ALA A 508 0.23 -26.81 3.29
CA ALA A 508 -0.98 -26.04 3.05
C ALA A 508 -2.18 -26.96 2.85
N ALA A 509 -3.27 -26.78 3.60
CA ALA A 509 -4.52 -27.47 3.35
C ALA A 509 -5.52 -26.50 2.70
N ILE A 510 -5.92 -26.81 1.47
CA ILE A 510 -6.85 -25.98 0.68
C ILE A 510 -8.20 -26.69 0.59
N GLY A 511 -9.27 -25.96 0.90
CA GLY A 511 -10.63 -26.46 0.78
C GLY A 511 -11.05 -26.66 -0.67
N GLN A 512 -12.18 -27.34 -0.87
CA GLN A 512 -12.71 -27.60 -2.20
C GLN A 512 -13.21 -26.32 -2.90
N GLY A 513 -13.18 -26.33 -4.23
CA GLY A 513 -13.79 -25.30 -5.07
C GLY A 513 -12.81 -24.26 -5.62
N ARG A 514 -13.13 -23.73 -6.80
CA ARG A 514 -12.29 -22.79 -7.57
C ARG A 514 -11.99 -21.51 -6.78
N ASP A 515 -12.99 -20.95 -6.11
CA ASP A 515 -12.82 -19.71 -5.35
C ASP A 515 -11.89 -19.89 -4.14
N THR A 516 -11.90 -21.07 -3.50
CA THR A 516 -10.96 -21.40 -2.41
C THR A 516 -9.52 -21.47 -2.92
N VAL A 517 -9.30 -22.10 -4.09
CA VAL A 517 -7.98 -22.15 -4.72
C VAL A 517 -7.49 -20.75 -5.09
N LEU A 518 -8.35 -19.91 -5.70
CA LEU A 518 -7.98 -18.52 -6.02
C LEU A 518 -7.61 -17.73 -4.77
N SER A 519 -8.34 -17.91 -3.67
CA SER A 519 -8.03 -17.29 -2.37
C SER A 519 -6.64 -17.70 -1.86
N ALA A 520 -6.30 -18.99 -1.97
CA ALA A 520 -4.98 -19.50 -1.59
C ALA A 520 -3.86 -18.92 -2.47
N LEU A 521 -4.07 -18.84 -3.79
CA LEU A 521 -3.11 -18.25 -4.72
C LEU A 521 -2.87 -16.76 -4.43
N MET A 522 -3.95 -16.00 -4.20
CA MET A 522 -3.87 -14.57 -3.87
C MET A 522 -3.16 -14.34 -2.53
N PHE A 523 -3.53 -15.09 -1.49
CA PHE A 523 -2.93 -14.96 -0.17
C PHE A 523 -1.43 -15.32 -0.18
N ALA A 524 -1.06 -16.44 -0.82
CA ALA A 524 0.34 -16.82 -0.98
C ALA A 524 1.15 -15.77 -1.75
N THR A 525 0.60 -15.27 -2.87
CA THR A 525 1.23 -14.22 -3.68
C THR A 525 1.40 -12.93 -2.87
N ARG A 526 0.41 -12.57 -2.06
CA ARG A 526 0.47 -11.38 -1.21
C ARG A 526 1.55 -11.51 -0.13
N LEU A 527 1.66 -12.66 0.54
CA LEU A 527 2.73 -12.92 1.50
C LEU A 527 4.11 -12.74 0.84
N ALA A 528 4.33 -13.37 -0.32
CA ALA A 528 5.60 -13.29 -1.02
C ALA A 528 5.96 -11.85 -1.46
N THR A 529 4.99 -11.12 -2.01
CA THR A 529 5.20 -9.73 -2.47
C THR A 529 5.36 -8.73 -1.33
N ALA A 530 4.83 -9.02 -0.13
CA ALA A 530 5.01 -8.20 1.05
C ALA A 530 6.40 -8.38 1.68
N SER A 531 6.93 -9.61 1.72
CA SER A 531 8.26 -9.91 2.29
C SER A 531 9.40 -9.93 1.27
N ASN A 532 9.09 -9.75 -0.02
CA ASN A 532 10.01 -9.87 -1.15
C ASN A 532 10.73 -11.24 -1.21
N ARG A 533 10.12 -12.29 -0.63
CA ARG A 533 10.70 -13.63 -0.47
C ARG A 533 9.68 -14.71 -0.83
N MET A 534 10.20 -15.90 -1.14
CA MET A 534 9.40 -17.03 -1.61
C MET A 534 9.04 -17.97 -0.47
N ILE A 535 7.77 -18.37 -0.33
CA ILE A 535 7.34 -19.44 0.56
C ILE A 535 7.15 -20.75 -0.23
N ASN A 536 7.73 -21.84 0.29
CA ASN A 536 7.67 -23.17 -0.31
C ASN A 536 6.44 -23.95 0.17
N PHE A 537 5.26 -23.55 -0.30
CA PHE A 537 4.02 -24.26 0.02
C PHE A 537 3.94 -25.63 -0.67
N THR A 538 3.54 -26.65 0.11
CA THR A 538 3.14 -27.96 -0.42
C THR A 538 1.73 -28.27 0.04
N VAL A 539 0.84 -28.45 -0.93
CA VAL A 539 -0.56 -28.73 -0.65
C VAL A 539 -0.72 -30.19 -0.26
N ILE A 540 -1.30 -30.42 0.92
CA ILE A 540 -1.59 -31.76 1.45
C ILE A 540 -3.03 -31.83 1.99
N PRO A 541 -3.61 -33.03 2.13
CA PRO A 541 -4.89 -33.20 2.79
C PRO A 541 -4.88 -32.65 4.22
N GLU A 542 -5.98 -32.04 4.65
CA GLU A 542 -6.12 -31.46 6.00
C GLU A 542 -5.85 -32.48 7.12
N ALA A 543 -6.19 -33.74 6.89
CA ALA A 543 -5.99 -34.83 7.84
C ALA A 543 -4.51 -35.20 8.06
N ASP A 544 -3.64 -34.82 7.12
CA ASP A 544 -2.21 -35.12 7.15
C ASP A 544 -1.38 -33.99 7.78
N LEU A 545 -2.03 -32.88 8.19
CA LEU A 545 -1.36 -31.79 8.90
C LEU A 545 -0.84 -32.26 10.26
N SER A 546 0.44 -32.01 10.53
CA SER A 546 1.04 -32.24 11.83
C SER A 546 0.93 -30.98 12.71
N PRO A 547 0.43 -31.08 13.96
CA PRO A 547 0.40 -29.93 14.87
C PRO A 547 1.79 -29.52 15.37
N GLU A 548 2.82 -30.35 15.17
CA GLU A 548 4.22 -30.02 15.46
C GLU A 548 4.85 -29.11 14.40
N GLN A 549 4.23 -29.01 13.22
CA GLN A 549 4.75 -28.24 12.08
C GLN A 549 3.91 -26.98 11.83
N ASP A 550 4.58 -25.94 11.35
CA ASP A 550 3.94 -24.74 10.85
C ASP A 550 3.10 -25.06 9.61
N ALA A 551 1.86 -24.60 9.58
CA ALA A 551 0.94 -24.93 8.49
C ALA A 551 -0.01 -23.78 8.16
N VAL A 552 -0.52 -23.79 6.93
CA VAL A 552 -1.55 -22.83 6.48
C VAL A 552 -2.81 -23.58 6.03
N LEU A 553 -3.96 -23.13 6.51
CA LEU A 553 -5.26 -23.64 6.11
C LEU A 553 -6.01 -22.53 5.36
N ILE A 554 -6.52 -22.83 4.16
CA ILE A 554 -7.36 -21.90 3.39
C ILE A 554 -8.62 -22.63 2.98
N MET A 555 -9.71 -22.43 3.72
CA MET A 555 -10.98 -23.10 3.45
C MET A 555 -12.15 -22.43 4.16
N PRO A 556 -13.40 -22.60 3.67
CA PRO A 556 -14.57 -22.17 4.40
C PRO A 556 -14.65 -22.80 5.78
N THR A 557 -15.16 -22.08 6.78
CA THR A 557 -15.12 -22.52 8.18
C THR A 557 -15.87 -23.85 8.39
N GLY A 558 -16.97 -24.06 7.65
CA GLY A 558 -17.74 -25.30 7.69
C GLY A 558 -17.08 -26.50 7.00
N ALA A 559 -15.97 -26.30 6.27
CA ALA A 559 -15.23 -27.35 5.59
C ALA A 559 -14.12 -27.97 6.44
N VAL A 560 -13.70 -27.29 7.52
CA VAL A 560 -12.66 -27.78 8.44
C VAL A 560 -13.17 -28.99 9.21
N SER A 561 -12.32 -29.99 9.40
CA SER A 561 -12.66 -31.15 10.22
C SER A 561 -12.94 -30.78 11.68
N GLN A 562 -13.77 -31.59 12.35
CA GLN A 562 -14.06 -31.42 13.78
C GLN A 562 -12.81 -31.53 14.67
N THR A 563 -11.80 -32.26 14.21
CA THR A 563 -10.52 -32.41 14.92
C THR A 563 -9.71 -31.11 14.89
N ASN A 564 -9.67 -30.44 13.73
CA ASN A 564 -8.79 -29.29 13.53
C ASN A 564 -9.46 -27.95 13.80
N ILE A 565 -10.80 -27.85 13.77
CA ILE A 565 -11.47 -26.56 14.00
C ILE A 565 -11.07 -25.91 15.34
N GLY A 566 -10.95 -26.70 16.40
CA GLY A 566 -10.50 -26.22 17.72
C GLY A 566 -9.04 -25.74 17.74
N ARG A 567 -8.23 -26.11 16.75
CA ARG A 567 -6.83 -25.69 16.59
C ARG A 567 -6.68 -24.39 15.79
N THR A 568 -7.73 -23.96 15.08
CA THR A 568 -7.68 -22.76 14.23
C THR A 568 -7.91 -21.45 14.98
N GLY A 569 -8.42 -21.51 16.22
CA GLY A 569 -8.81 -20.32 16.99
C GLY A 569 -10.11 -19.67 16.50
N VAL A 570 -10.82 -20.29 15.56
CA VAL A 570 -12.11 -19.85 15.01
C VAL A 570 -13.20 -20.88 15.35
N ALA A 571 -14.37 -20.42 15.77
CA ALA A 571 -15.52 -21.27 16.08
C ALA A 571 -16.26 -21.70 14.81
N ALA A 572 -16.78 -22.93 14.81
CA ALA A 572 -17.68 -23.39 13.74
C ALA A 572 -19.05 -22.69 13.84
N ALA A 573 -19.63 -22.32 12.70
CA ALA A 573 -20.99 -21.82 12.63
C ALA A 573 -21.98 -22.86 13.20
N GLY A 574 -22.74 -22.49 14.23
CA GLY A 574 -23.79 -23.34 14.82
C GLY A 574 -23.39 -24.18 16.04
N GLN A 575 -22.21 -23.98 16.65
CA GLN A 575 -21.93 -24.55 17.98
C GLN A 575 -22.89 -23.97 19.05
N PRO A 576 -23.33 -24.74 20.07
CA PRO A 576 -24.13 -24.19 21.17
C PRO A 576 -23.29 -23.14 21.92
N GLY A 577 -23.65 -21.86 21.77
CA GLY A 577 -22.85 -20.71 22.20
C GLY A 577 -22.42 -19.76 21.06
N ALA A 578 -22.59 -20.16 19.80
CA ALA A 578 -22.24 -19.38 18.60
C ALA A 578 -23.31 -18.38 18.16
N GLN A 579 -24.47 -18.33 18.83
CA GLN A 579 -25.34 -17.15 18.81
C GLN A 579 -24.92 -16.27 19.98
N GLY A 580 -23.81 -15.57 19.81
CA GLY A 580 -23.48 -14.46 20.67
C GLY A 580 -24.57 -13.40 20.52
N GLY A 581 -25.38 -13.19 21.56
CA GLY A 581 -26.25 -12.01 21.61
C GLY A 581 -25.42 -10.73 21.55
N ASP A 582 -26.05 -9.59 21.26
CA ASP A 582 -25.42 -8.27 21.23
C ASP A 582 -24.46 -8.06 22.42
N ASP A 583 -24.81 -8.54 23.61
CA ASP A 583 -23.98 -8.48 24.82
C ASP A 583 -22.60 -9.15 24.68
N SER A 584 -22.49 -10.29 24.01
CA SER A 584 -21.19 -10.99 23.84
C SER A 584 -20.31 -10.39 22.75
N LEU A 585 -20.93 -9.77 21.73
CA LEU A 585 -20.23 -8.99 20.71
C LEU A 585 -19.76 -7.67 21.31
N LEU A 586 -20.60 -7.02 22.13
CA LEU A 586 -20.24 -5.84 22.90
C LEU A 586 -19.15 -6.14 23.92
N ASP A 587 -19.17 -7.28 24.62
CA ASP A 587 -18.12 -7.69 25.57
C ASP A 587 -16.78 -8.03 24.88
N GLN A 588 -16.81 -8.58 23.65
CA GLN A 588 -15.61 -8.80 22.84
C GLN A 588 -15.03 -7.49 22.30
N PHE A 589 -15.88 -6.53 21.91
CA PHE A 589 -15.44 -5.20 21.43
C PHE A 589 -15.05 -4.24 22.57
N ALA A 590 -15.67 -4.36 23.75
CA ALA A 590 -15.44 -3.46 24.88
C ALA A 590 -14.14 -3.73 25.65
N GLY A 591 -13.36 -4.74 25.28
CA GLY A 591 -12.10 -5.04 25.96
C GLY A 591 -12.33 -5.38 27.44
N GLY A 592 -13.04 -6.48 27.72
CA GLY A 592 -12.85 -7.21 28.98
C GLY A 592 -13.06 -6.46 30.30
N GLU A 593 -14.03 -5.54 30.41
CA GLU A 593 -14.48 -5.05 31.72
C GLU A 593 -15.53 -5.99 32.32
N THR A 594 -15.08 -7.12 32.88
CA THR A 594 -15.92 -7.91 33.78
C THR A 594 -16.19 -7.09 35.04
N SER A 595 -17.44 -6.65 35.24
CA SER A 595 -17.87 -5.88 36.41
C SER A 595 -17.52 -6.61 37.72
N SER A 596 -16.43 -6.17 38.36
CA SER A 596 -15.98 -6.65 39.66
C SER A 596 -16.64 -5.83 40.77
N PRO A 597 -17.01 -6.41 41.95
CA PRO A 597 -17.58 -5.68 43.08
C PRO A 597 -16.62 -4.67 43.77
N LEU A 598 -15.48 -4.35 43.13
CA LEU A 598 -14.40 -3.48 43.61
C LEU A 598 -14.22 -2.20 42.78
N THR A 599 -15.24 -1.76 42.05
CA THR A 599 -15.21 -0.59 41.14
C THR A 599 -14.61 0.69 41.74
N ASN A 600 -14.77 0.93 43.05
CA ASN A 600 -14.19 2.11 43.71
C ASN A 600 -12.67 2.03 43.92
N VAL A 601 -12.10 0.82 44.04
CA VAL A 601 -10.64 0.61 44.17
C VAL A 601 -9.99 0.58 42.80
N GLU A 602 -10.68 -0.01 41.82
CA GLU A 602 -10.28 -0.06 40.41
C GLU A 602 -10.26 1.33 39.78
N SER A 603 -11.30 2.14 39.98
CA SER A 603 -11.31 3.55 39.54
C SER A 603 -10.20 4.37 40.21
N TRP A 604 -9.96 4.17 41.51
CA TRP A 604 -8.85 4.83 42.22
C TRP A 604 -7.46 4.44 41.67
N LEU A 605 -7.24 3.14 41.39
CA LEU A 605 -6.01 2.61 40.78
C LEU A 605 -5.80 3.16 39.37
N ARG A 606 -6.84 3.15 38.54
CA ARG A 606 -6.81 3.69 37.18
C ARG A 606 -6.52 5.19 37.19
N GLU A 607 -7.16 5.95 38.08
CA GLU A 607 -7.08 7.41 38.12
C GLU A 607 -5.79 7.94 38.77
N HIS A 608 -5.23 7.24 39.77
CA HIS A 608 -4.02 7.70 40.48
C HIS A 608 -2.72 6.99 40.06
N LEU A 609 -2.81 5.76 39.53
CA LEU A 609 -1.65 4.93 39.20
C LEU A 609 -1.63 4.48 37.74
N GLY A 610 -2.70 4.69 36.97
CA GLY A 610 -2.76 4.32 35.55
C GLY A 610 -2.71 2.81 35.30
N VAL A 611 -3.10 2.00 36.28
CA VAL A 611 -3.05 0.52 36.20
C VAL A 611 -4.45 -0.03 35.98
N ASP A 612 -4.65 -0.80 34.90
CA ASP A 612 -5.92 -1.48 34.63
C ASP A 612 -6.02 -2.84 35.33
N THR A 613 -7.24 -3.36 35.53
CA THR A 613 -7.42 -4.69 36.15
C THR A 613 -6.88 -5.83 35.29
N ALA A 614 -6.75 -5.63 33.99
CA ALA A 614 -6.03 -6.54 33.10
C ALA A 614 -4.53 -6.63 33.46
N ASP A 615 -3.89 -5.49 33.79
CA ASP A 615 -2.49 -5.44 34.23
C ASP A 615 -2.26 -6.11 35.60
N LEU A 616 -3.35 -6.31 36.36
CA LEU A 616 -3.32 -6.91 37.69
C LEU A 616 -3.51 -8.44 37.70
N ARG A 617 -3.66 -9.08 36.53
CA ARG A 617 -3.86 -10.53 36.43
C ARG A 617 -2.53 -11.29 36.44
N LEU A 618 -2.43 -12.28 37.32
CA LEU A 618 -1.24 -13.13 37.45
C LEU A 618 -1.19 -14.30 36.45
N ILE A 619 -2.31 -14.70 35.85
CA ILE A 619 -2.37 -15.75 34.82
C ILE A 619 -3.39 -15.28 33.77
N PRO A 620 -3.00 -15.06 32.50
CA PRO A 620 -3.94 -14.72 31.44
C PRO A 620 -4.98 -15.84 31.25
N PRO A 621 -6.24 -15.53 30.91
CA PRO A 621 -7.19 -16.56 30.50
C PRO A 621 -6.75 -17.20 29.17
N PRO A 622 -7.17 -18.46 28.88
CA PRO A 622 -6.96 -19.02 27.56
C PRO A 622 -7.75 -18.22 26.51
N ASP A 623 -7.20 -18.10 25.32
CA ASP A 623 -7.89 -17.47 24.20
C ASP A 623 -9.20 -18.20 23.88
N THR A 624 -10.28 -17.44 23.72
CA THR A 624 -11.58 -17.97 23.30
C THR A 624 -11.64 -18.08 21.78
N PRO A 625 -12.29 -19.13 21.22
CA PRO A 625 -12.52 -19.22 19.79
C PRO A 625 -13.29 -18.00 19.28
N TYR A 626 -12.77 -17.35 18.23
CA TYR A 626 -13.41 -16.20 17.60
C TYR A 626 -14.63 -16.65 16.78
N VAL A 627 -15.74 -15.93 16.89
CA VAL A 627 -16.96 -16.22 16.12
C VAL A 627 -17.01 -15.25 14.93
N PRO A 628 -16.84 -15.73 13.69
CA PRO A 628 -16.89 -14.86 12.52
C PRO A 628 -18.26 -14.18 12.36
N GLY A 629 -18.25 -12.89 12.02
CA GLY A 629 -19.43 -12.20 11.52
C GLY A 629 -19.94 -12.84 10.22
N ALA A 630 -21.21 -12.62 9.89
CA ALA A 630 -21.80 -13.15 8.65
C ALA A 630 -20.99 -12.67 7.42
N GLU A 631 -20.54 -13.62 6.61
CA GLU A 631 -19.78 -13.37 5.36
C GLU A 631 -18.43 -12.64 5.53
N ALA A 632 -17.97 -12.41 6.77
CA ALA A 632 -16.65 -11.84 7.00
C ALA A 632 -15.55 -12.80 6.53
N VAL A 633 -14.44 -12.24 6.05
CA VAL A 633 -13.19 -12.99 5.89
C VAL A 633 -12.38 -12.84 7.16
N VAL A 634 -11.81 -13.94 7.64
CA VAL A 634 -11.04 -14.00 8.88
C VAL A 634 -9.70 -14.65 8.59
N VAL A 635 -8.63 -14.02 9.06
CA VAL A 635 -7.32 -14.63 9.20
C VAL A 635 -7.06 -14.82 10.68
N SER A 636 -6.75 -16.03 11.10
CA SER A 636 -6.31 -16.32 12.46
C SER A 636 -4.94 -16.98 12.46
N GLN A 637 -4.21 -16.82 13.56
CA GLN A 637 -3.00 -17.54 13.84
C GLN A 637 -3.08 -18.14 15.24
N THR A 638 -2.62 -19.37 15.38
CA THR A 638 -2.56 -20.09 16.66
C THR A 638 -1.22 -20.79 16.80
N HIS A 639 -0.69 -20.80 18.03
CA HIS A 639 0.46 -21.61 18.39
C HIS A 639 -0.04 -22.91 19.03
N GLN A 640 0.25 -24.04 18.39
CA GLN A 640 -0.16 -25.35 18.85
C GLN A 640 0.65 -25.74 20.12
N PRO A 641 0.06 -26.46 21.07
CA PRO A 641 0.79 -27.00 22.22
C PRO A 641 2.01 -27.85 21.83
N GLU A 642 1.93 -28.49 20.65
CA GLU A 642 2.99 -29.32 20.07
C GLU A 642 4.13 -28.50 19.41
N GLY A 643 3.92 -27.21 19.17
CA GLY A 643 4.95 -26.26 18.72
C GLY A 643 4.70 -25.60 17.35
N GLY A 644 3.83 -26.16 16.52
CA GLY A 644 3.54 -25.59 15.19
C GLY A 644 2.72 -24.30 15.26
N VAL A 645 2.95 -23.38 14.34
CA VAL A 645 2.18 -22.15 14.15
C VAL A 645 1.26 -22.32 12.95
N TRP A 646 -0.05 -22.34 13.22
CA TRP A 646 -1.07 -22.51 12.20
C TRP A 646 -1.70 -21.18 11.83
N THR A 647 -1.75 -20.87 10.54
CA THR A 647 -2.50 -19.73 10.01
C THR A 647 -3.74 -20.24 9.29
N PHE A 648 -4.90 -19.66 9.57
CA PHE A 648 -6.17 -20.05 8.96
C PHE A 648 -6.85 -18.86 8.29
N LEU A 649 -7.01 -18.92 6.96
CA LEU A 649 -7.78 -17.97 6.17
C LEU A 649 -9.14 -18.59 5.86
N THR A 650 -10.22 -17.96 6.33
CA THR A 650 -11.56 -18.54 6.30
C THR A 650 -12.68 -17.53 6.09
N SER A 651 -13.84 -18.04 5.66
CA SER A 651 -15.11 -17.33 5.59
C SER A 651 -16.24 -18.37 5.61
N THR A 652 -17.50 -17.93 5.55
CA THR A 652 -18.67 -18.81 5.60
C THR A 652 -18.83 -19.68 4.34
N SER A 653 -18.35 -19.23 3.18
CA SER A 653 -18.45 -19.93 1.89
C SER A 653 -17.22 -19.70 1.00
N PRO A 654 -17.00 -20.53 -0.05
CA PRO A 654 -15.92 -20.29 -1.01
C PRO A 654 -16.00 -18.92 -1.71
N ALA A 655 -17.20 -18.47 -2.08
CA ALA A 655 -17.40 -17.21 -2.79
C ALA A 655 -17.08 -15.99 -1.91
N THR A 656 -17.55 -16.01 -0.64
CA THR A 656 -17.26 -14.95 0.33
C THR A 656 -15.80 -14.96 0.75
N LEU A 657 -15.17 -16.14 0.83
CA LEU A 657 -13.73 -16.28 1.08
C LEU A 657 -12.92 -15.58 -0.01
N ARG A 658 -13.28 -15.77 -1.29
CA ARG A 658 -12.60 -15.11 -2.41
C ARG A 658 -12.80 -13.60 -2.39
N ALA A 659 -14.06 -13.14 -2.36
CA ALA A 659 -14.37 -11.71 -2.37
C ALA A 659 -13.74 -10.98 -1.18
N GLY A 660 -13.73 -11.61 0.00
CA GLY A 660 -13.04 -11.09 1.17
C GLY A 660 -11.52 -11.09 1.01
N THR A 661 -10.93 -12.14 0.44
CA THR A 661 -9.49 -12.21 0.17
C THR A 661 -9.04 -11.12 -0.81
N GLU A 662 -9.77 -10.89 -1.90
CA GLU A 662 -9.50 -9.82 -2.89
C GLU A 662 -9.43 -8.44 -2.22
N ARG A 663 -10.26 -8.19 -1.21
CA ARG A 663 -10.25 -6.95 -0.42
C ARG A 663 -9.12 -6.93 0.62
N LEU A 664 -8.89 -8.05 1.30
CA LEU A 664 -7.91 -8.16 2.38
C LEU A 664 -6.46 -7.98 1.89
N ILE A 665 -6.15 -8.42 0.67
CA ILE A 665 -4.81 -8.28 0.08
C ILE A 665 -4.48 -6.86 -0.39
N ASP A 666 -5.45 -5.93 -0.37
CA ASP A 666 -5.21 -4.52 -0.62
C ASP A 666 -4.13 -3.97 0.33
N THR A 667 -3.35 -2.98 -0.13
CA THR A 667 -2.21 -2.51 0.68
C THR A 667 -2.62 -1.77 1.94
N VAL A 668 -3.77 -1.09 1.96
CA VAL A 668 -4.28 -0.45 3.18
C VAL A 668 -4.74 -1.53 4.15
N MET A 669 -5.65 -2.41 3.71
CA MET A 669 -6.20 -3.49 4.55
C MET A 669 -5.12 -4.43 5.08
N TRP A 670 -4.18 -4.84 4.23
CA TRP A 670 -3.08 -5.73 4.61
C TRP A 670 -2.21 -5.17 5.73
N ARG A 671 -2.02 -3.84 5.77
CA ARG A 671 -1.23 -3.19 6.82
C ARG A 671 -1.95 -3.11 8.16
N GLU A 672 -3.28 -3.29 8.19
CA GLU A 672 -4.08 -3.26 9.41
C GLU A 672 -4.20 -4.64 10.09
N ILE A 673 -3.86 -5.72 9.37
CA ILE A 673 -3.87 -7.08 9.93
C ILE A 673 -2.93 -7.16 11.14
N ALA A 674 -3.50 -7.56 12.28
CA ALA A 674 -2.82 -7.60 13.57
C ALA A 674 -3.41 -8.64 14.54
N GLY A 675 -2.69 -8.87 15.65
CA GLY A 675 -3.16 -9.74 16.73
C GLY A 675 -3.20 -11.22 16.34
N ARG A 676 -3.94 -12.03 17.09
CA ARG A 676 -4.11 -13.46 16.76
C ARG A 676 -5.22 -13.70 15.74
N VAL A 677 -6.17 -12.79 15.62
CA VAL A 677 -7.28 -12.85 14.67
C VAL A 677 -7.48 -11.48 14.06
N SER A 678 -7.65 -11.42 12.75
CA SER A 678 -8.07 -10.24 12.00
C SER A 678 -9.26 -10.60 11.13
N ALA A 679 -10.31 -9.79 11.15
CA ALA A 679 -11.54 -10.01 10.41
C ALA A 679 -11.95 -8.75 9.64
N LEU A 680 -12.42 -8.95 8.41
CA LEU A 680 -12.93 -7.90 7.52
C LEU A 680 -14.35 -8.28 7.11
N ALA A 681 -15.33 -7.51 7.57
CA ALA A 681 -16.73 -7.73 7.22
C ALA A 681 -17.04 -7.26 5.79
N PRO A 682 -18.14 -7.73 5.18
CA PRO A 682 -18.56 -7.25 3.86
C PRO A 682 -18.86 -5.75 3.89
N GLY A 683 -18.21 -4.97 3.02
CA GLY A 683 -18.41 -3.53 2.90
C GLY A 683 -17.64 -2.65 3.88
N ASP A 684 -17.05 -3.21 4.94
CA ASP A 684 -16.24 -2.45 5.91
C ASP A 684 -14.88 -2.05 5.33
N ASN A 685 -14.42 -0.83 5.60
CA ASN A 685 -13.12 -0.33 5.12
C ASN A 685 -12.04 -0.35 6.22
N GLU A 686 -12.23 -1.17 7.26
CA GLU A 686 -11.30 -1.28 8.38
C GLU A 686 -11.23 -2.76 8.82
N VAL A 687 -10.02 -3.21 9.16
CA VAL A 687 -9.80 -4.57 9.69
C VAL A 687 -9.98 -4.56 11.20
N THR A 688 -10.85 -5.44 11.70
CA THR A 688 -11.02 -5.66 13.13
C THR A 688 -10.01 -6.69 13.62
N SER A 689 -9.21 -6.38 14.65
CA SER A 689 -8.19 -7.28 15.20
C SER A 689 -8.46 -7.67 16.65
N VAL A 690 -8.21 -8.93 16.99
CA VAL A 690 -8.26 -9.46 18.36
C VAL A 690 -6.83 -9.79 18.82
N PRO A 691 -6.32 -9.15 19.89
CA PRO A 691 -5.00 -9.47 20.43
C PRO A 691 -4.97 -10.87 21.06
N ALA A 692 -3.78 -11.45 21.16
CA ALA A 692 -3.59 -12.70 21.88
C ALA A 692 -3.52 -12.45 23.39
N GLU A 693 -4.28 -13.20 24.18
CA GLU A 693 -4.17 -13.18 25.64
C GLU A 693 -2.92 -13.95 26.12
N MET A 694 -2.58 -15.03 25.41
CA MET A 694 -1.37 -15.81 25.66
C MET A 694 -0.42 -15.77 24.46
N VAL A 695 0.73 -15.12 24.64
CA VAL A 695 1.81 -15.13 23.66
C VAL A 695 2.96 -16.02 24.14
N SER A 696 3.50 -16.83 23.23
CA SER A 696 4.77 -17.53 23.40
C SER A 696 5.89 -16.71 22.76
N ILE A 697 7.02 -16.61 23.44
CA ILE A 697 8.22 -15.94 22.91
C ILE A 697 9.11 -17.00 22.29
N VAL A 698 9.30 -16.92 20.98
CA VAL A 698 10.23 -17.75 20.21
C VAL A 698 11.51 -16.96 20.00
N VAL A 699 12.66 -17.56 20.29
CA VAL A 699 13.97 -16.95 20.08
C VAL A 699 14.67 -17.74 18.97
N PRO A 700 14.69 -17.23 17.72
CA PRO A 700 15.30 -17.94 16.60
C PRO A 700 16.83 -18.00 16.70
N GLU A 701 17.45 -17.07 17.43
CA GLU A 701 18.90 -17.00 17.60
C GLU A 701 19.44 -17.96 18.68
N PRO A 702 20.72 -18.36 18.60
CA PRO A 702 21.40 -19.09 19.67
C PRO A 702 21.35 -18.35 21.01
N PHE A 703 21.44 -19.10 22.11
CA PHE A 703 21.40 -18.55 23.46
C PHE A 703 22.44 -17.44 23.68
N SER A 704 21.98 -16.24 24.04
CA SER A 704 22.80 -15.07 24.37
C SER A 704 22.34 -14.46 25.70
N PRO A 705 23.21 -14.37 26.73
CA PRO A 705 22.86 -13.75 28.00
C PRO A 705 22.45 -12.29 27.86
N THR A 706 23.07 -11.57 26.91
CA THR A 706 22.75 -10.17 26.62
C THR A 706 21.37 -10.05 26.00
N ASN A 707 21.05 -10.90 25.02
CA ASN A 707 19.72 -10.92 24.41
C ASN A 707 18.65 -11.33 25.43
N LEU A 708 18.91 -12.37 26.24
CA LEU A 708 18.01 -12.81 27.30
C LEU A 708 17.68 -11.69 28.29
N ARG A 709 18.68 -10.87 28.66
CA ARG A 709 18.46 -9.69 29.50
C ARG A 709 17.53 -8.67 28.82
N ARG A 710 17.70 -8.42 27.52
CA ARG A 710 16.85 -7.49 26.76
C ARG A 710 15.43 -8.02 26.59
N ILE A 711 15.27 -9.31 26.27
CA ILE A 711 13.96 -9.99 26.23
C ILE A 711 13.27 -9.87 27.58
N ALA A 712 13.97 -10.20 28.67
CA ALA A 712 13.42 -10.09 30.02
C ALA A 712 13.02 -8.65 30.37
N ALA A 713 13.84 -7.66 30.00
CA ALA A 713 13.51 -6.24 30.24
C ALA A 713 12.23 -5.83 29.51
N ASN A 714 12.09 -6.20 28.24
CA ASN A 714 10.90 -5.92 27.44
C ASN A 714 9.66 -6.65 27.99
N TRP A 715 9.80 -7.94 28.33
CA TRP A 715 8.71 -8.73 28.93
C TRP A 715 8.25 -8.17 30.29
N PHE A 716 9.18 -7.85 31.19
CA PHE A 716 8.85 -7.26 32.50
C PHE A 716 8.21 -5.87 32.37
N SER A 717 8.57 -5.10 31.33
CA SER A 717 7.94 -3.81 31.05
C SER A 717 6.46 -3.96 30.66
N GLY A 718 6.06 -5.11 30.11
CA GLY A 718 4.65 -5.44 29.88
C GLY A 718 3.96 -6.17 31.02
N ASN A 719 4.71 -6.62 32.03
CA ASN A 719 4.26 -7.53 33.09
C ASN A 719 4.68 -7.01 34.47
N ILE A 720 4.25 -5.78 34.81
CA ILE A 720 4.78 -5.03 35.95
C ILE A 720 4.57 -5.73 37.31
N LEU A 721 3.48 -6.49 37.45
CA LEU A 721 3.23 -7.29 38.66
C LEU A 721 4.28 -8.38 38.86
N TYR A 722 4.67 -9.08 37.80
CA TYR A 722 5.72 -10.10 37.89
C TYR A 722 7.06 -9.48 38.23
N PHE A 723 7.35 -8.29 37.68
CA PHE A 723 8.56 -7.56 38.04
C PHE A 723 8.56 -7.15 39.52
N THR A 724 7.45 -6.61 40.01
CA THR A 724 7.29 -6.21 41.41
C THR A 724 7.39 -7.42 42.34
N PHE A 725 6.72 -8.54 42.00
CA PHE A 725 6.82 -9.78 42.75
C PHE A 725 8.26 -10.30 42.80
N ALA A 726 8.99 -10.29 41.67
CA ALA A 726 10.38 -10.71 41.62
C ALA A 726 11.29 -9.82 42.50
N ILE A 727 11.08 -8.50 42.51
CA ILE A 727 11.81 -7.57 43.39
C ILE A 727 11.50 -7.86 44.87
N VAL A 728 10.23 -8.00 45.23
CA VAL A 728 9.82 -8.28 46.62
C VAL A 728 10.38 -9.61 47.09
N LEU A 729 10.27 -10.66 46.26
CA LEU A 729 10.84 -11.97 46.57
C LEU A 729 12.36 -11.89 46.73
N GLY A 730 13.05 -11.19 45.82
CA GLY A 730 14.50 -10.95 45.90
C GLY A 730 14.90 -10.22 47.19
N ALA A 731 14.15 -9.18 47.56
CA ALA A 731 14.37 -8.43 48.80
C ALA A 731 14.14 -9.31 50.05
N VAL A 732 13.09 -10.14 50.07
CA VAL A 732 12.80 -11.08 51.15
C VAL A 732 13.90 -12.13 51.27
N LEU A 733 14.34 -12.72 50.16
CA LEU A 733 15.43 -13.70 50.15
C LEU A 733 16.74 -13.08 50.63
N LEU A 734 17.06 -11.85 50.19
CA LEU A 734 18.23 -11.12 50.64
C LEU A 734 18.16 -10.81 52.14
N MET A 735 17.00 -10.41 52.64
CA MET A 735 16.74 -10.18 54.07
C MET A 735 16.93 -11.46 54.88
N LEU A 736 16.42 -12.59 54.40
CA LEU A 736 16.59 -13.90 55.06
C LEU A 736 18.05 -14.36 55.05
N MET A 737 18.77 -14.17 53.93
CA MET A 737 20.19 -14.51 53.83
C MET A 737 21.06 -13.65 54.74
N THR A 738 20.86 -12.32 54.73
CA THR A 738 21.59 -11.38 55.59
C THR A 738 21.29 -11.64 57.07
N SER A 739 20.03 -11.89 57.44
CA SER A 739 19.63 -12.29 58.80
C SER A 739 20.34 -13.59 59.25
N ARG A 740 20.35 -14.62 58.40
CA ARG A 740 21.02 -15.90 58.69
C ARG A 740 22.54 -15.75 58.79
N MET A 741 23.13 -14.85 58.00
CA MET A 741 24.56 -14.55 58.06
C MET A 741 24.92 -13.78 59.34
N LEU A 742 24.15 -12.74 59.69
CA LEU A 742 24.35 -11.94 60.89
C LEU A 742 24.16 -12.77 62.17
N THR A 743 23.18 -13.68 62.21
CA THR A 743 22.96 -14.59 63.36
C THR A 743 24.07 -15.63 63.53
N LYS A 744 24.82 -15.98 62.48
CA LYS A 744 25.99 -16.88 62.56
C LYS A 744 27.30 -16.18 62.89
N ILE A 745 27.44 -14.89 62.54
CA ILE A 745 28.66 -14.11 62.74
C ILE A 745 28.60 -13.29 64.04
N GLY A 746 27.40 -12.89 64.49
CA GLY A 746 27.19 -12.24 65.78
C GLY A 746 27.38 -13.22 66.94
N ARG A 747 28.37 -12.96 67.81
CA ARG A 747 28.54 -13.71 69.06
C ARG A 747 27.27 -13.63 69.91
N PRO A 748 26.84 -14.71 70.58
CA PRO A 748 25.88 -14.59 71.67
C PRO A 748 26.56 -13.83 72.81
N SER A 749 26.07 -12.64 73.12
CA SER A 749 26.34 -11.92 74.37
C SER A 749 25.15 -12.04 75.29
#